data_AF-A0A9W7DUQ5-F1
#
_entry.id   AF-A0A9W7DUQ5-F1
#
_cell.length_a   1.000
_cell.length_b   1.000
_cell.length_c   1.000
_cell.angle_alpha   90.00
_cell.angle_beta   90.00
_cell.angle_gamma   90.00
#
_symmetry.space_group_name_H-M   'P 1'
#
loop_
_entity.id
_entity.type
_entity.pdbx_description
1 polymer ?
#
loop_
_entity_poly.entity_id
_entity_poly.type
_entity_poly.pdbx_seq_one_letter_code
_entity_poly.pdbx_strand_id
1 'polypeptide(L)'
;MTSPSQRIDAMLTEMEEKRIQFAPLESIMISNRVKNLTKQAVRPQRSNPVDSQVVHVKEEKKRRNKRRDSLKGAGSAEEQRAILESIDKPVIKVVGLGYATKEHCKEVSEQYLIVVRNSGGDVETDVRKWVQTSFPTEHMTPSETENITHILVFIAIQIRVLMKMSRIGVAVKMGLTLCLGYVDILTDFLVAKSYYDAGRFDTAYATGGFAVMAIVLQGVLTFFQYAKKNFKERFWRMSTSLLGLGPLMEGASVWMGKEDTDSLLTPSVMYAVMKAIEISVESIPESIIQVVGLLKAKSTSDIQTIQIVGVISSIVSGAFIMMDGNFGFVLSRYLDSPGNPYWGWINKQGAWKKQRQRFGMFLFNTFYFLQFVFSMSLFTLSFSSNTPLILLLSTEFAVICLYMLSKKELFGWATTHHPSPLINWIFPIIPWLLEYMLVCAVPVTVAFVPMELGPEVFSGIVAWRLITNSGIIYVALGELENHYLTPTSIMMGYTVSSALALLGLFMFFRNVDENFDVNLFWRPKGGVQHMRERWEDAEIWVKTCKTKDEEHWSHVAAVNPTYLPFDKVTPWICTELVEKYADKNANVERPHWFNDEGGSKFIKRIIELYDWREKDKDEVNEALAKLFGGDALLEYGWHAMDHDEINDQLVQILGTRSGDIENLVSGLTGEGVKATLAGPGLVKQYGSPSGVGGGGRESKNISTSPSKIKPFS
;
A
#
# COMPACT_ATOMS: atom_id res chain seq x y z
N MET A 1 6.26 -57.19 9.67
CA MET A 1 6.24 -55.83 9.07
C MET A 1 4.80 -55.52 8.73
N THR A 2 4.19 -54.51 9.35
CA THR A 2 2.80 -54.10 9.04
C THR A 2 2.73 -53.42 7.68
N SER A 3 1.65 -53.66 6.92
CA SER A 3 1.47 -53.03 5.60
C SER A 3 1.31 -51.51 5.74
N PRO A 4 1.66 -50.72 4.71
CA PRO A 4 1.45 -49.28 4.71
C PRO A 4 -0.01 -48.87 5.02
N SER A 5 -1.00 -49.64 4.56
CA SER A 5 -2.42 -49.39 4.87
C SER A 5 -2.73 -49.55 6.37
N GLN A 6 -2.23 -50.61 7.01
CA GLN A 6 -2.42 -50.84 8.45
C GLN A 6 -1.75 -49.77 9.32
N ARG A 7 -0.68 -49.12 8.83
CA ARG A 7 -0.05 -48.00 9.54
C ARG A 7 -0.86 -46.71 9.41
N ILE A 8 -1.52 -46.51 8.27
CA ILE A 8 -2.41 -45.36 8.04
C ILE A 8 -3.67 -45.51 8.90
N ASP A 9 -4.27 -46.71 8.94
CA ASP A 9 -5.47 -46.98 9.74
C ASP A 9 -5.18 -46.82 11.24
N ALA A 10 -4.06 -47.37 11.74
CA ALA A 10 -3.65 -47.19 13.13
C ALA A 10 -3.38 -45.71 13.49
N MET A 11 -2.86 -44.91 12.55
CA MET A 11 -2.69 -43.47 12.73
C MET A 11 -4.04 -42.74 12.79
N LEU A 12 -5.02 -43.14 11.97
CA LEU A 12 -6.35 -42.54 11.96
C LEU A 12 -7.10 -42.83 13.27
N THR A 13 -7.02 -44.06 13.79
CA THR A 13 -7.61 -44.43 15.08
C THR A 13 -6.97 -43.66 16.24
N GLU A 14 -5.64 -43.52 16.26
CA GLU A 14 -4.93 -42.74 17.29
C GLU A 14 -5.28 -41.24 17.25
N MET A 15 -5.55 -40.70 16.05
CA MET A 15 -6.00 -39.32 15.86
C MET A 15 -7.45 -39.11 16.32
N GLU A 16 -8.35 -40.07 16.09
CA GLU A 16 -9.74 -39.99 16.58
C GLU A 16 -9.84 -40.07 18.11
N GLU A 17 -9.06 -40.95 18.77
CA GLU A 17 -8.99 -41.01 20.23
C GLU A 17 -8.51 -39.69 20.85
N LYS A 18 -7.56 -39.00 20.20
CA LYS A 18 -6.98 -37.74 20.72
C LYS A 18 -7.83 -36.51 20.41
N ARG A 19 -8.67 -36.58 19.38
CA ARG A 19 -9.64 -35.54 19.00
C ARG A 19 -10.67 -35.26 20.09
N ILE A 20 -10.96 -36.24 20.95
CA ILE A 20 -11.95 -36.12 22.04
C ILE A 20 -11.40 -35.29 23.23
N GLN A 21 -10.08 -35.07 23.34
CA GLN A 21 -9.50 -34.43 24.53
C GLN A 21 -9.00 -32.98 24.38
N PHE A 22 -8.57 -32.48 23.21
CA PHE A 22 -7.97 -31.11 23.13
C PHE A 22 -8.14 -30.40 21.78
N ALA A 23 -9.29 -29.73 21.57
CA ALA A 23 -9.61 -29.04 20.31
C ALA A 23 -8.81 -27.74 19.96
N PRO A 24 -8.27 -26.92 20.89
CA PRO A 24 -7.66 -25.63 20.48
C PRO A 24 -6.15 -25.66 20.20
N LEU A 25 -5.44 -26.74 20.55
CA LEU A 25 -3.95 -26.82 20.49
C LEU A 25 -3.42 -27.52 19.23
N GLU A 26 -4.28 -28.14 18.43
CA GLU A 26 -3.86 -29.08 17.38
C GLU A 26 -3.32 -28.44 16.09
N SER A 27 -3.76 -27.26 15.66
CA SER A 27 -3.33 -26.73 14.35
C SER A 27 -1.82 -26.45 14.27
N ILE A 28 -1.21 -26.09 15.40
CA ILE A 28 0.23 -25.80 15.51
C ILE A 28 1.04 -27.10 15.68
N MET A 29 0.53 -28.07 16.44
CA MET A 29 1.18 -29.38 16.58
C MET A 29 1.10 -30.19 15.30
N ILE A 30 -0.02 -30.16 14.57
CA ILE A 30 -0.19 -30.82 13.27
C ILE A 30 0.73 -30.18 12.23
N SER A 31 0.85 -28.85 12.18
CA SER A 31 1.80 -28.19 11.26
C SER A 31 3.27 -28.57 11.52
N ASN A 32 3.69 -28.60 12.79
CA ASN A 32 5.04 -29.01 13.15
C ASN A 32 5.29 -30.52 12.96
N ARG A 33 4.26 -31.35 13.17
CA ARG A 33 4.36 -32.80 12.98
C ARG A 33 4.29 -33.19 11.50
N VAL A 34 3.51 -32.50 10.67
CA VAL A 34 3.57 -32.60 9.20
C VAL A 34 4.94 -32.18 8.69
N LYS A 35 5.50 -31.04 9.15
CA LYS A 35 6.89 -30.65 8.80
C LYS A 35 7.93 -31.69 9.19
N ASN A 36 7.79 -32.32 10.37
CA ASN A 36 8.69 -33.37 10.83
C ASN A 36 8.49 -34.70 10.08
N LEU A 37 7.27 -35.01 9.67
CA LEU A 37 6.94 -36.19 8.86
C LEU A 37 7.36 -36.03 7.40
N THR A 38 7.23 -34.83 6.81
CA THR A 38 7.82 -34.52 5.49
C THR A 38 9.34 -34.62 5.56
N LYS A 39 9.98 -34.17 6.66
CA LYS A 39 11.42 -34.40 6.88
C LYS A 39 11.81 -35.88 7.06
N GLN A 40 10.92 -36.72 7.60
CA GLN A 40 11.18 -38.16 7.77
C GLN A 40 10.87 -38.98 6.51
N ALA A 41 9.86 -38.61 5.73
CA ALA A 41 9.56 -39.19 4.42
C ALA A 41 10.61 -38.81 3.35
N VAL A 42 11.33 -37.71 3.57
CA VAL A 42 12.47 -37.25 2.75
C VAL A 42 13.82 -37.66 3.37
N ARG A 43 13.88 -38.74 4.17
CA ARG A 43 15.19 -39.35 4.51
C ARG A 43 15.75 -40.02 3.24
N PRO A 44 16.89 -39.57 2.70
CA PRO A 44 17.50 -40.23 1.56
C PRO A 44 18.01 -41.60 2.02
N GLN A 45 17.68 -42.67 1.27
CA GLN A 45 18.58 -43.81 1.22
C GLN A 45 19.96 -43.26 0.84
N ARG A 46 20.99 -43.60 1.63
CA ARG A 46 22.39 -43.19 1.42
C ARG A 46 22.87 -43.66 0.05
N SER A 47 22.65 -42.84 -0.97
CA SER A 47 23.40 -42.75 -2.21
C SER A 47 23.25 -41.30 -2.68
N ASN A 48 24.36 -40.64 -3.00
CA ASN A 48 24.44 -39.19 -3.26
C ASN A 48 23.38 -38.73 -4.29
N PRO A 49 22.35 -37.96 -3.89
CA PRO A 49 21.33 -37.46 -4.81
C PRO A 49 21.72 -36.15 -5.49
N VAL A 50 22.83 -35.53 -5.09
CA VAL A 50 23.32 -34.27 -5.69
C VAL A 50 23.86 -34.51 -7.11
N ASP A 51 24.48 -35.66 -7.36
CA ASP A 51 25.04 -35.96 -8.69
C ASP A 51 23.96 -36.33 -9.72
N SER A 52 22.90 -37.04 -9.33
CA SER A 52 21.83 -37.43 -10.28
C SER A 52 20.96 -36.25 -10.71
N GLN A 53 20.64 -35.31 -9.80
CA GLN A 53 19.89 -34.11 -10.14
C GLN A 53 20.72 -33.14 -11.00
N VAL A 54 22.01 -32.97 -10.69
CA VAL A 54 22.91 -32.11 -11.49
C VAL A 54 23.15 -32.71 -12.89
N VAL A 55 23.24 -34.04 -13.00
CA VAL A 55 23.33 -34.71 -14.31
C VAL A 55 22.04 -34.53 -15.11
N HIS A 56 20.87 -34.67 -14.50
CA HIS A 56 19.59 -34.50 -15.21
C HIS A 56 19.39 -33.07 -15.71
N VAL A 57 19.73 -32.06 -14.91
CA VAL A 57 19.68 -30.64 -15.31
C VAL A 57 20.67 -30.32 -16.43
N LYS A 58 21.89 -30.88 -16.38
CA LYS A 58 22.89 -30.70 -17.45
C LYS A 58 22.48 -31.38 -18.76
N GLU A 59 21.95 -32.60 -18.71
CA GLU A 59 21.46 -33.29 -19.89
C GLU A 59 20.25 -32.58 -20.51
N GLU A 60 19.35 -32.05 -19.69
CA GLU A 60 18.17 -31.33 -20.17
C GLU A 60 18.54 -29.99 -20.80
N LYS A 61 19.50 -29.26 -20.23
CA LYS A 61 20.07 -28.05 -20.84
C LYS A 61 20.74 -28.37 -22.18
N LYS A 62 21.48 -29.49 -22.27
CA LYS A 62 22.10 -29.96 -23.51
C LYS A 62 21.05 -30.36 -24.56
N ARG A 63 19.95 -30.99 -24.16
CA ARG A 63 18.82 -31.33 -25.06
C ARG A 63 18.08 -30.08 -25.54
N ARG A 64 17.89 -29.08 -24.68
CA ARG A 64 17.30 -27.78 -25.05
C ARG A 64 18.16 -27.06 -26.10
N ASN A 65 19.46 -26.96 -25.87
CA ASN A 65 20.39 -26.35 -26.83
C ASN A 65 20.38 -27.10 -28.17
N LYS A 66 20.42 -28.43 -28.15
CA LYS A 66 20.35 -29.24 -29.37
C LYS A 66 19.05 -29.06 -30.15
N ARG A 67 17.90 -28.91 -29.46
CA ARG A 67 16.60 -28.60 -30.08
C ARG A 67 16.59 -27.21 -30.69
N ARG A 68 17.13 -26.23 -29.97
CA ARG A 68 17.30 -24.83 -30.41
C ARG A 68 18.14 -24.76 -31.69
N ASP A 69 19.20 -25.55 -31.76
CA ASP A 69 20.07 -25.63 -32.94
C ASP A 69 19.41 -26.37 -34.12
N SER A 70 18.62 -27.42 -33.87
CA SER A 70 17.89 -28.13 -34.94
C SER A 70 16.73 -27.31 -35.54
N LEU A 71 16.18 -26.35 -34.79
CA LEU A 71 15.06 -25.51 -35.23
C LEU A 71 15.49 -24.33 -36.11
N LYS A 72 16.78 -23.96 -36.10
CA LYS A 72 17.33 -22.90 -36.97
C LYS A 72 17.27 -23.23 -38.47
N GLY A 73 16.86 -24.44 -38.85
CA GLY A 73 16.79 -24.88 -40.25
C GLY A 73 15.39 -25.22 -40.77
N ALA A 74 14.32 -25.05 -39.99
CA ALA A 74 12.96 -25.44 -40.39
C ALA A 74 11.91 -24.39 -40.02
N GLY A 75 11.03 -24.04 -40.96
CA GLY A 75 9.86 -23.16 -40.74
C GLY A 75 10.09 -21.68 -40.99
N SER A 76 9.01 -20.91 -41.04
CA SER A 76 9.05 -19.44 -41.12
C SER A 76 9.57 -18.83 -39.80
N ALA A 77 10.06 -17.60 -39.84
CA ALA A 77 10.58 -16.91 -38.65
C ALA A 77 9.53 -16.79 -37.52
N GLU A 78 8.24 -16.65 -37.85
CA GLU A 78 7.14 -16.65 -36.88
C GLU A 78 6.94 -18.02 -36.21
N GLU A 79 7.03 -19.10 -36.99
CA GLU A 79 6.90 -20.46 -36.48
C GLU A 79 8.08 -20.81 -35.55
N GLN A 80 9.29 -20.38 -35.93
CA GLN A 80 10.48 -20.52 -35.09
C GLN A 80 10.37 -19.70 -33.80
N ARG A 81 9.83 -18.47 -33.84
CA ARG A 81 9.62 -17.62 -32.67
C ARG A 81 8.59 -18.21 -31.71
N ALA A 82 7.46 -18.69 -32.23
CA ALA A 82 6.43 -19.37 -31.43
C ALA A 82 6.96 -20.65 -30.77
N ILE A 83 7.78 -21.43 -31.48
CA ILE A 83 8.40 -22.65 -30.94
C ILE A 83 9.45 -22.29 -29.88
N LEU A 84 10.28 -21.28 -30.10
CA LEU A 84 11.28 -20.82 -29.12
C LEU A 84 10.63 -20.28 -27.84
N GLU A 85 9.58 -19.48 -27.96
CA GLU A 85 8.78 -19.00 -26.82
C GLU A 85 8.12 -20.16 -26.05
N SER A 86 7.75 -21.25 -26.73
CA SER A 86 7.23 -22.44 -26.07
C SER A 86 8.32 -23.25 -25.32
N ILE A 87 9.58 -23.20 -25.79
CA ILE A 87 10.72 -23.94 -25.21
C ILE A 87 11.31 -23.23 -23.99
N ASP A 88 11.28 -21.89 -23.96
CA ASP A 88 11.86 -21.10 -22.87
C ASP A 88 10.96 -20.94 -21.65
N LYS A 89 9.67 -21.33 -21.73
CA LYS A 89 8.83 -21.39 -20.54
C LYS A 89 9.37 -22.46 -19.57
N PRO A 90 9.68 -22.13 -18.30
CA PRO A 90 10.19 -23.09 -17.34
C PRO A 90 9.11 -24.13 -17.04
N VAL A 91 9.24 -25.29 -17.67
CA VAL A 91 8.33 -26.41 -17.46
C VAL A 91 8.83 -27.25 -16.29
N ILE A 92 7.97 -27.45 -15.29
CA ILE A 92 8.26 -28.25 -14.10
C ILE A 92 7.60 -29.61 -14.32
N LYS A 93 8.35 -30.68 -14.08
CA LYS A 93 7.76 -32.02 -14.01
C LYS A 93 6.95 -32.11 -12.71
N VAL A 94 5.63 -32.00 -12.81
CA VAL A 94 4.70 -32.12 -11.69
C VAL A 94 4.10 -33.51 -11.72
N VAL A 95 4.14 -34.19 -10.57
CA VAL A 95 3.56 -35.52 -10.42
C VAL A 95 2.08 -35.43 -10.80
N GLY A 96 1.72 -36.12 -11.89
CA GLY A 96 0.38 -36.21 -12.43
C GLY A 96 -0.08 -35.16 -13.46
N LEU A 97 0.61 -34.02 -13.58
CA LEU A 97 0.37 -33.08 -14.69
C LEU A 97 1.41 -33.24 -15.81
N GLY A 98 2.38 -34.14 -15.63
CA GLY A 98 3.50 -34.28 -16.54
C GLY A 98 4.37 -33.02 -16.49
N TYR A 99 4.64 -32.45 -17.67
CA TYR A 99 5.40 -31.21 -17.79
C TYR A 99 4.42 -30.03 -17.84
N ALA A 100 4.31 -29.30 -16.72
CA ALA A 100 3.41 -28.16 -16.57
C ALA A 100 4.17 -26.84 -16.49
N THR A 101 3.64 -25.80 -17.14
CA THR A 101 4.12 -24.44 -16.92
C THR A 101 3.68 -23.95 -15.54
N LYS A 102 4.39 -22.96 -15.01
CA LYS A 102 4.06 -22.34 -13.72
C LYS A 102 2.66 -21.71 -13.72
N GLU A 103 2.24 -21.16 -14.85
CA GLU A 103 0.92 -20.58 -15.07
C GLU A 103 -0.15 -21.67 -15.03
N HIS A 104 0.09 -22.81 -15.66
CA HIS A 104 -0.82 -23.95 -15.60
C HIS A 104 -0.92 -24.50 -14.16
N CYS A 105 0.19 -24.63 -13.43
CA CYS A 105 0.14 -25.02 -12.03
C CYS A 105 -0.65 -24.03 -11.16
N LYS A 106 -0.50 -22.73 -11.42
CA LYS A 106 -1.27 -21.68 -10.74
C LYS A 106 -2.76 -21.84 -11.03
N GLU A 107 -3.14 -21.98 -12.29
CA GLU A 107 -4.52 -22.18 -12.71
C GLU A 107 -5.13 -23.43 -12.07
N VAL A 108 -4.45 -24.58 -12.12
CA VAL A 108 -4.89 -25.83 -11.48
C VAL A 108 -5.05 -25.63 -9.97
N SER A 109 -4.14 -24.90 -9.31
CA SER A 109 -4.26 -24.60 -7.88
C SER A 109 -5.44 -23.70 -7.53
N GLU A 110 -5.75 -22.72 -8.40
CA GLU A 110 -6.91 -21.84 -8.26
C GLU A 110 -8.22 -22.61 -8.46
N GLN A 111 -8.28 -23.47 -9.48
CA GLN A 111 -9.42 -24.36 -9.71
C GLN A 111 -9.64 -25.31 -8.53
N TYR A 112 -8.58 -25.90 -7.98
CA TYR A 112 -8.66 -26.72 -6.78
C TYR A 112 -9.26 -25.95 -5.60
N LEU A 113 -8.76 -24.74 -5.31
CA LEU A 113 -9.30 -23.90 -4.24
C LEU A 113 -10.77 -23.51 -4.47
N ILE A 114 -11.17 -23.24 -5.71
CA ILE A 114 -12.55 -22.96 -6.09
C ILE A 114 -13.45 -24.18 -5.80
N VAL A 115 -13.00 -25.38 -6.16
CA VAL A 115 -13.75 -26.62 -5.86
C VAL A 115 -13.90 -26.80 -4.36
N VAL A 116 -12.81 -26.76 -3.59
CA VAL A 116 -12.86 -26.90 -2.12
C VAL A 116 -13.74 -25.83 -1.47
N ARG A 117 -13.71 -24.60 -2.01
CA ARG A 117 -14.54 -23.46 -1.56
C ARG A 117 -16.02 -23.66 -1.83
N ASN A 118 -16.38 -24.19 -3.00
CA ASN A 118 -17.75 -24.30 -3.49
C ASN A 118 -18.43 -25.61 -3.12
N SER A 119 -17.69 -26.59 -2.58
CA SER A 119 -18.26 -27.85 -2.11
C SER A 119 -19.36 -27.63 -1.07
N GLY A 120 -20.61 -27.93 -1.46
CA GLY A 120 -21.82 -27.71 -0.65
C GLY A 120 -21.99 -28.69 0.52
N GLY A 121 -21.25 -29.81 0.52
CA GLY A 121 -21.37 -30.83 1.56
C GLY A 121 -20.20 -31.79 1.53
N ASP A 122 -20.06 -32.52 0.42
CA ASP A 122 -19.07 -33.58 0.25
C ASP A 122 -17.86 -33.14 -0.59
N VAL A 123 -16.88 -32.57 0.09
CA VAL A 123 -15.62 -32.11 -0.53
C VAL A 123 -14.82 -33.26 -1.10
N GLU A 124 -14.93 -34.43 -0.48
CA GLU A 124 -14.21 -35.60 -0.96
C GLU A 124 -14.71 -35.97 -2.35
N THR A 125 -16.02 -36.08 -2.54
CA THR A 125 -16.60 -36.37 -3.86
C THR A 125 -16.27 -35.28 -4.88
N ASP A 126 -16.39 -34.00 -4.52
CA ASP A 126 -16.14 -32.89 -5.44
C ASP A 126 -14.66 -32.82 -5.86
N VAL A 127 -13.73 -33.00 -4.92
CA VAL A 127 -12.29 -33.01 -5.21
C VAL A 127 -11.91 -34.24 -6.00
N ARG A 128 -12.46 -35.42 -5.68
CA ARG A 128 -12.25 -36.65 -6.49
C ARG A 128 -12.68 -36.44 -7.94
N LYS A 129 -13.87 -35.84 -8.15
CA LYS A 129 -14.38 -35.51 -9.49
C LYS A 129 -13.48 -34.49 -10.21
N TRP A 130 -13.03 -33.47 -9.49
CA TRP A 130 -12.10 -32.48 -10.03
C TRP A 130 -10.75 -33.09 -10.42
N VAL A 131 -10.18 -33.98 -9.60
CA VAL A 131 -8.93 -34.69 -9.92
C VAL A 131 -9.09 -35.52 -11.19
N GLN A 132 -10.20 -36.27 -11.33
CA GLN A 132 -10.49 -37.05 -12.53
C GLN A 132 -10.62 -36.20 -13.80
N THR A 133 -11.09 -34.95 -13.66
CA THR A 133 -11.29 -34.04 -14.79
C THR A 133 -10.00 -33.28 -15.15
N SER A 134 -9.18 -32.94 -14.15
CA SER A 134 -8.05 -32.02 -14.32
C SER A 134 -6.70 -32.71 -14.50
N PHE A 135 -6.60 -34.00 -14.16
CA PHE A 135 -5.37 -34.78 -14.31
C PHE A 135 -5.56 -35.85 -15.40
N PRO A 136 -4.80 -35.80 -16.50
CA PRO A 136 -4.87 -36.81 -17.55
C PRO A 136 -4.46 -38.19 -17.00
N THR A 137 -5.38 -39.15 -17.00
CA THR A 137 -5.11 -40.52 -16.53
C THR A 137 -4.18 -41.31 -17.45
N GLU A 138 -3.98 -40.84 -18.69
CA GLU A 138 -3.14 -41.50 -19.70
C GLU A 138 -1.65 -41.60 -19.32
N HIS A 139 -1.19 -40.79 -18.36
CA HIS A 139 0.21 -40.71 -17.96
C HIS A 139 0.49 -41.15 -16.52
N MET A 140 -0.52 -41.63 -15.82
CA MET A 140 -0.40 -42.10 -14.44
C MET A 140 -0.92 -43.52 -14.29
N THR A 141 -0.26 -44.31 -13.46
CA THR A 141 -0.84 -45.58 -13.05
C THR A 141 -2.10 -45.32 -12.20
N PRO A 142 -3.08 -46.25 -12.20
CA PRO A 142 -4.27 -46.12 -11.34
C PRO A 142 -3.91 -45.90 -9.87
N SER A 143 -2.84 -46.57 -9.39
CA SER A 143 -2.31 -46.41 -8.04
C SER A 143 -1.78 -45.01 -7.73
N GLU A 144 -1.05 -44.39 -8.67
CA GLU A 144 -0.55 -43.02 -8.49
C GLU A 144 -1.70 -42.01 -8.46
N THR A 145 -2.67 -42.18 -9.35
CA THR A 145 -3.87 -41.33 -9.40
C THR A 145 -4.65 -41.41 -8.09
N GLU A 146 -4.85 -42.62 -7.56
CA GLU A 146 -5.51 -42.84 -6.28
C GLU A 146 -4.75 -42.19 -5.11
N ASN A 147 -3.42 -42.39 -5.04
CA ASN A 147 -2.59 -41.79 -3.99
C ASN A 147 -2.64 -40.25 -4.01
N ILE A 148 -2.51 -39.63 -5.20
CA ILE A 148 -2.61 -38.17 -5.35
C ILE A 148 -4.00 -37.69 -4.96
N THR A 149 -5.03 -38.41 -5.39
CA THR A 149 -6.43 -38.11 -5.03
C THR A 149 -6.62 -38.12 -3.51
N HIS A 150 -6.12 -39.15 -2.81
CA HIS A 150 -6.20 -39.24 -1.36
C HIS A 150 -5.47 -38.09 -0.67
N ILE A 151 -4.28 -37.71 -1.14
CA ILE A 151 -3.52 -36.57 -0.60
C ILE A 151 -4.29 -35.26 -0.80
N LEU A 152 -4.81 -35.03 -2.00
CA LEU A 152 -5.55 -33.80 -2.32
C LEU A 152 -6.89 -33.75 -1.56
N VAL A 153 -7.62 -34.85 -1.44
CA VAL A 153 -8.83 -34.91 -0.59
C VAL A 153 -8.49 -34.59 0.86
N PHE A 154 -7.42 -35.18 1.41
CA PHE A 154 -7.00 -34.91 2.79
C PHE A 154 -6.65 -33.43 2.99
N ILE A 155 -5.88 -32.85 2.07
CA ILE A 155 -5.55 -31.41 2.09
C ILE A 155 -6.83 -30.57 1.98
N ALA A 156 -7.77 -30.93 1.12
CA ALA A 156 -9.02 -30.21 0.91
C ALA A 156 -9.88 -30.16 2.18
N ILE A 157 -9.98 -31.28 2.89
CA ILE A 157 -10.71 -31.35 4.16
C ILE A 157 -10.08 -30.39 5.19
N GLN A 158 -8.75 -30.41 5.33
CA GLN A 158 -8.03 -29.53 6.27
C GLN A 158 -8.19 -28.05 5.89
N ILE A 159 -7.98 -27.73 4.61
CA ILE A 159 -8.14 -26.36 4.09
C ILE A 159 -9.59 -25.88 4.30
N ARG A 160 -10.60 -26.72 4.07
CA ARG A 160 -12.00 -26.32 4.28
C ARG A 160 -12.31 -25.99 5.73
N VAL A 161 -11.82 -26.78 6.69
CA VAL A 161 -12.00 -26.46 8.11
C VAL A 161 -11.37 -25.11 8.44
N LEU A 162 -10.14 -24.88 7.96
CA LEU A 162 -9.44 -23.60 8.15
C LEU A 162 -10.18 -22.43 7.47
N MET A 163 -10.67 -22.60 6.24
CA MET A 163 -11.44 -21.57 5.52
C MET A 163 -12.76 -21.26 6.22
N LYS A 164 -13.48 -22.28 6.72
CA LYS A 164 -14.72 -22.08 7.49
C LYS A 164 -14.45 -21.32 8.78
N MET A 165 -13.45 -21.73 9.56
CA MET A 165 -13.06 -21.04 10.79
C MET A 165 -12.60 -19.61 10.52
N SER A 166 -11.83 -19.39 9.46
CA SER A 166 -11.41 -18.06 9.02
C SER A 166 -12.62 -17.19 8.64
N ARG A 167 -13.57 -17.71 7.86
CA ARG A 167 -14.79 -16.98 7.49
C ARG A 167 -15.67 -16.65 8.69
N ILE A 168 -15.84 -17.57 9.63
CA ILE A 168 -16.59 -17.30 10.87
C ILE A 168 -15.88 -16.22 11.67
N GLY A 169 -14.55 -16.29 11.81
CA GLY A 169 -13.78 -15.27 12.50
C GLY A 169 -13.91 -13.88 11.85
N VAL A 170 -13.85 -13.82 10.51
CA VAL A 170 -14.09 -12.58 9.75
C VAL A 170 -15.53 -12.10 9.93
N ALA A 171 -16.53 -12.99 9.88
CA ALA A 171 -17.94 -12.65 10.06
C ALA A 171 -18.22 -12.07 11.44
N VAL A 172 -17.71 -12.70 12.50
CA VAL A 172 -17.89 -12.25 13.89
C VAL A 172 -17.22 -10.91 14.10
N LYS A 173 -16.00 -10.73 13.58
CA LYS A 173 -15.26 -9.46 13.63
C LYS A 173 -16.01 -8.33 12.92
N MET A 174 -16.46 -8.57 11.69
CA MET A 174 -17.22 -7.59 10.92
C MET A 174 -18.58 -7.31 11.56
N GLY A 175 -19.29 -8.34 12.01
CA GLY A 175 -20.55 -8.21 12.73
C GLY A 175 -20.41 -7.37 13.99
N LEU A 176 -19.37 -7.60 14.80
CA LEU A 176 -19.08 -6.78 15.98
C LEU A 176 -18.77 -5.32 15.60
N THR A 177 -17.95 -5.11 14.57
CA THR A 177 -17.60 -3.75 14.09
C THR A 177 -18.81 -3.00 13.56
N LEU A 178 -19.71 -3.69 12.85
CA LEU A 178 -20.97 -3.14 12.36
C LEU A 178 -21.94 -2.85 13.52
N CYS A 179 -22.11 -3.79 14.45
CA CYS A 179 -22.93 -3.58 15.64
C CYS A 179 -22.46 -2.36 16.43
N LEU A 180 -21.15 -2.21 16.64
CA LEU A 180 -20.58 -1.05 17.33
C LEU A 180 -20.88 0.25 16.58
N GLY A 181 -20.71 0.29 15.25
CA GLY A 181 -21.04 1.49 14.45
C GLY A 181 -22.54 1.84 14.47
N TYR A 182 -23.44 0.86 14.45
CA TYR A 182 -24.88 1.14 14.56
C TYR A 182 -25.32 1.54 15.97
N VAL A 183 -24.65 1.00 17.01
CA VAL A 183 -24.85 1.47 18.39
C VAL A 183 -24.40 2.92 18.51
N ASP A 184 -23.30 3.30 17.86
CA ASP A 184 -22.80 4.67 17.81
C ASP A 184 -23.84 5.63 17.23
N ILE A 185 -24.30 5.36 15.99
CA ILE A 185 -25.35 6.15 15.32
C ILE A 185 -26.62 6.27 16.20
N LEU A 186 -27.01 5.18 16.87
CA LEU A 186 -28.15 5.21 17.77
C LEU A 186 -27.88 6.09 18.99
N THR A 187 -26.71 5.98 19.62
CA THR A 187 -26.33 6.83 20.76
C THR A 187 -26.25 8.30 20.36
N ASP A 188 -25.71 8.60 19.19
CA ASP A 188 -25.56 9.96 18.66
C ASP A 188 -26.93 10.60 18.39
N PHE A 189 -27.87 9.83 17.81
CA PHE A 189 -29.26 10.26 17.66
C PHE A 189 -29.93 10.53 19.01
N LEU A 190 -29.74 9.65 20.00
CA LEU A 190 -30.31 9.83 21.33
C LEU A 190 -29.71 11.03 22.06
N VAL A 191 -28.40 11.29 21.88
CA VAL A 191 -27.72 12.46 22.42
C VAL A 191 -28.18 13.74 21.73
N ALA A 192 -28.30 13.76 20.39
CA ALA A 192 -28.85 14.89 19.64
C ALA A 192 -30.28 15.22 20.08
N LYS A 193 -31.12 14.19 20.24
CA LYS A 193 -32.48 14.36 20.79
C LYS A 193 -32.43 14.93 22.20
N SER A 194 -31.52 14.45 23.06
CA SER A 194 -31.37 14.99 24.41
C SER A 194 -31.04 16.48 24.41
N TYR A 195 -30.18 16.93 23.49
CA TYR A 195 -29.85 18.34 23.35
C TYR A 195 -31.02 19.16 22.80
N TYR A 196 -31.76 18.61 21.85
CA TYR A 196 -32.96 19.23 21.31
C TYR A 196 -34.03 19.43 22.39
N ASP A 197 -34.33 18.38 23.16
CA ASP A 197 -35.30 18.43 24.26
C ASP A 197 -34.87 19.39 25.38
N ALA A 198 -33.54 19.56 25.57
CA ALA A 198 -32.97 20.52 26.51
C ALA A 198 -32.90 21.96 25.94
N GLY A 199 -33.42 22.22 24.74
CA GLY A 199 -33.41 23.54 24.09
C GLY A 199 -32.03 23.99 23.57
N ARG A 200 -31.04 23.09 23.50
CA ARG A 200 -29.68 23.34 23.01
C ARG A 200 -29.60 23.05 21.51
N PHE A 201 -30.36 23.80 20.72
CA PHE A 201 -30.54 23.54 19.28
C PHE A 201 -29.22 23.56 18.49
N ASP A 202 -28.31 24.48 18.78
CA ASP A 202 -27.02 24.58 18.07
C ASP A 202 -26.19 23.30 18.23
N THR A 203 -26.15 22.74 19.44
CA THR A 203 -25.44 21.48 19.74
C THR A 203 -26.12 20.29 19.08
N ALA A 204 -27.46 20.23 19.14
CA ALA A 204 -28.23 19.18 18.49
C ALA A 204 -28.03 19.16 16.96
N TYR A 205 -28.07 20.34 16.32
CA TYR A 205 -27.85 20.46 14.88
C TYR A 205 -26.40 20.21 14.48
N ALA A 206 -25.42 20.61 15.31
CA ALA A 206 -24.02 20.30 15.04
C ALA A 206 -23.77 18.79 15.05
N THR A 207 -24.22 18.10 16.10
CA THR A 207 -24.15 16.63 16.20
C THR A 207 -24.80 15.94 15.00
N GLY A 208 -26.07 16.25 14.72
CA GLY A 208 -26.76 15.68 13.57
C GLY A 208 -26.11 16.04 12.22
N GLY A 209 -25.52 17.23 12.12
CA GLY A 209 -24.80 17.69 10.94
C GLY A 209 -23.56 16.87 10.62
N PHE A 210 -22.77 16.50 11.64
CA PHE A 210 -21.59 15.65 11.45
C PHE A 210 -21.96 14.23 10.99
N ALA A 211 -22.99 13.62 11.59
CA ALA A 211 -23.50 12.32 11.16
C ALA A 211 -24.00 12.35 9.70
N VAL A 212 -24.80 13.37 9.33
CA VAL A 212 -25.27 13.54 7.95
C VAL A 212 -24.10 13.76 6.99
N MET A 213 -23.10 14.55 7.39
CA MET A 213 -21.91 14.81 6.57
C MET A 213 -21.10 13.54 6.31
N ALA A 214 -20.90 12.70 7.33
CA ALA A 214 -20.21 11.42 7.18
C ALA A 214 -20.95 10.49 6.20
N ILE A 215 -22.28 10.35 6.34
CA ILE A 215 -23.13 9.55 5.44
C ILE A 215 -23.05 10.07 3.99
N VAL A 216 -23.12 11.39 3.80
CA VAL A 216 -23.01 12.01 2.47
C VAL A 216 -21.64 11.73 1.84
N LEU A 217 -20.55 11.90 2.60
CA LEU A 217 -19.20 11.62 2.10
C LEU A 217 -19.01 10.14 1.74
N GLN A 218 -19.53 9.21 2.55
CA GLN A 218 -19.54 7.78 2.22
C GLN A 218 -20.34 7.50 0.93
N GLY A 219 -21.50 8.16 0.75
CA GLY A 219 -22.29 8.09 -0.46
C GLY A 219 -21.53 8.56 -1.70
N VAL A 220 -20.89 9.74 -1.61
CA VAL A 220 -20.06 10.31 -2.68
C VAL A 220 -18.88 9.39 -3.01
N LEU A 221 -18.19 8.86 -2.00
CA LEU A 221 -17.10 7.92 -2.19
C LEU A 221 -17.58 6.65 -2.91
N THR A 222 -18.72 6.08 -2.48
CA THR A 222 -19.33 4.91 -3.13
C THR A 222 -19.71 5.21 -4.58
N PHE A 223 -20.20 6.42 -4.86
CA PHE A 223 -20.48 6.85 -6.21
C PHE A 223 -19.20 6.84 -7.06
N PHE A 224 -18.09 7.39 -6.60
CA PHE A 224 -16.82 7.37 -7.38
C PHE A 224 -16.19 5.98 -7.48
N GLN A 225 -16.26 5.19 -6.42
CA GLN A 225 -15.72 3.83 -6.35
C GLN A 225 -16.22 2.92 -7.49
N TYR A 226 -17.47 3.08 -7.90
CA TYR A 226 -18.11 2.30 -8.96
C TYR A 226 -18.28 3.10 -10.26
N ALA A 227 -17.37 4.04 -10.55
CA ALA A 227 -17.43 4.88 -11.74
C ALA A 227 -17.37 4.09 -13.07
N LYS A 228 -16.77 2.88 -13.08
CA LYS A 228 -16.73 2.00 -14.26
C LYS A 228 -18.04 1.25 -14.51
N LYS A 229 -18.97 1.26 -13.54
CA LYS A 229 -20.25 0.55 -13.64
C LYS A 229 -21.34 1.40 -14.26
N ASN A 230 -22.39 0.74 -14.73
CA ASN A 230 -23.59 1.41 -15.23
C ASN A 230 -24.16 2.38 -14.19
N PHE A 231 -24.59 3.56 -14.63
CA PHE A 231 -25.10 4.64 -13.75
C PHE A 231 -26.19 4.16 -12.79
N LYS A 232 -27.07 3.24 -13.22
CA LYS A 232 -28.10 2.65 -12.36
C LYS A 232 -27.53 1.89 -11.17
N GLU A 233 -26.49 1.07 -11.37
CA GLU A 233 -25.83 0.33 -10.28
C GLU A 233 -25.06 1.29 -9.38
N ARG A 234 -24.38 2.27 -9.97
CA ARG A 234 -23.66 3.33 -9.26
C ARG A 234 -24.59 4.12 -8.34
N PHE A 235 -25.74 4.55 -8.85
CA PHE A 235 -26.76 5.26 -8.09
C PHE A 235 -27.36 4.37 -7.00
N TRP A 236 -27.68 3.11 -7.30
CA TRP A 236 -28.20 2.17 -6.30
C TRP A 236 -27.25 1.97 -5.12
N ARG A 237 -25.95 1.78 -5.39
CA ARG A 237 -24.92 1.64 -4.34
C ARG A 237 -24.71 2.94 -3.56
N MET A 238 -24.77 4.08 -4.22
CA MET A 238 -24.76 5.39 -3.55
C MET A 238 -25.98 5.53 -2.63
N SER A 239 -27.19 5.23 -3.11
CA SER A 239 -28.42 5.31 -2.31
C SER A 239 -28.38 4.38 -1.10
N THR A 240 -27.89 3.15 -1.24
CA THR A 240 -27.74 2.24 -0.10
C THR A 240 -26.71 2.76 0.91
N SER A 241 -25.61 3.37 0.44
CA SER A 241 -24.66 4.05 1.33
C SER A 241 -25.27 5.25 2.05
N LEU A 242 -26.12 6.05 1.37
CA LEU A 242 -26.83 7.19 1.98
C LEU A 242 -27.89 6.76 3.01
N LEU A 243 -28.32 5.50 2.98
CA LEU A 243 -29.16 4.89 4.02
C LEU A 243 -28.34 4.33 5.20
N GLY A 244 -27.03 4.58 5.25
CA GLY A 244 -26.12 4.03 6.27
C GLY A 244 -25.79 2.55 6.07
N LEU A 245 -26.24 1.91 4.98
CA LEU A 245 -26.01 0.48 4.72
C LEU A 245 -24.70 0.21 3.97
N GLY A 246 -23.93 1.26 3.63
CA GLY A 246 -22.67 1.16 2.90
C GLY A 246 -21.65 0.23 3.59
N PRO A 247 -21.29 0.49 4.85
CA PRO A 247 -20.37 -0.38 5.61
C PRO A 247 -20.84 -1.83 5.70
N LEU A 248 -22.17 -2.05 5.81
CA LEU A 248 -22.76 -3.40 5.85
C LEU A 248 -22.59 -4.14 4.52
N MET A 249 -22.86 -3.48 3.40
CA MET A 249 -22.72 -4.07 2.07
C MET A 249 -21.27 -4.40 1.72
N GLU A 250 -20.35 -3.49 2.05
CA GLU A 250 -18.92 -3.70 1.80
C GLU A 250 -18.36 -4.76 2.77
N GLY A 251 -18.72 -4.73 4.05
CA GLY A 251 -18.38 -5.78 5.01
C GLY A 251 -18.90 -7.16 4.58
N ALA A 252 -20.12 -7.25 4.09
CA ALA A 252 -20.67 -8.49 3.53
C ALA A 252 -19.90 -8.95 2.28
N SER A 253 -19.45 -8.02 1.43
CA SER A 253 -18.65 -8.32 0.24
C SER A 253 -17.27 -8.86 0.61
N VAL A 254 -16.61 -8.27 1.60
CA VAL A 254 -15.33 -8.79 2.15
C VAL A 254 -15.53 -10.16 2.80
N TRP A 255 -16.60 -10.34 3.60
CA TRP A 255 -16.93 -11.63 4.22
C TRP A 255 -17.19 -12.73 3.18
N MET A 256 -17.93 -12.41 2.12
CA MET A 256 -18.17 -13.33 1.01
C MET A 256 -16.93 -13.58 0.15
N GLY A 257 -15.89 -12.73 0.27
CA GLY A 257 -14.71 -12.75 -0.58
C GLY A 257 -15.08 -12.54 -2.05
N LYS A 258 -15.97 -11.58 -2.33
CA LYS A 258 -16.31 -11.13 -3.68
C LYS A 258 -15.32 -10.03 -4.06
N GLU A 259 -14.49 -10.30 -5.06
CA GLU A 259 -13.66 -9.27 -5.69
C GLU A 259 -14.44 -8.68 -6.87
N ASP A 260 -14.48 -7.35 -6.94
CA ASP A 260 -15.17 -6.62 -8.01
C ASP A 260 -14.11 -5.99 -8.91
N THR A 261 -13.87 -6.57 -10.08
CA THR A 261 -12.83 -6.13 -11.02
C THR A 261 -13.08 -4.72 -11.55
N ASP A 262 -14.32 -4.25 -11.48
CA ASP A 262 -14.73 -2.94 -11.99
C ASP A 262 -14.71 -1.84 -10.92
N SER A 263 -14.17 -2.13 -9.75
CA SER A 263 -14.07 -1.19 -8.63
C SER A 263 -12.69 -0.50 -8.58
N LEU A 264 -12.65 0.76 -8.13
CA LEU A 264 -11.37 1.50 -8.01
C LEU A 264 -10.51 0.97 -6.86
N LEU A 265 -11.15 0.71 -5.72
CA LEU A 265 -10.53 0.15 -4.51
C LEU A 265 -11.00 -1.28 -4.27
N THR A 266 -10.18 -2.12 -3.65
CA THR A 266 -10.68 -3.43 -3.19
C THR A 266 -11.74 -3.24 -2.10
N PRO A 267 -12.71 -4.15 -1.92
CA PRO A 267 -13.74 -4.02 -0.88
C PRO A 267 -13.18 -3.81 0.53
N SER A 268 -12.05 -4.43 0.84
CA SER A 268 -11.35 -4.27 2.12
C SER A 268 -10.83 -2.85 2.32
N VAL A 269 -10.24 -2.26 1.28
CA VAL A 269 -9.74 -0.87 1.32
C VAL A 269 -10.92 0.09 1.39
N MET A 270 -11.96 -0.12 0.58
CA MET A 270 -13.18 0.69 0.59
C MET A 270 -13.84 0.71 1.98
N TYR A 271 -13.98 -0.45 2.62
CA TYR A 271 -14.49 -0.57 3.98
C TYR A 271 -13.63 0.21 4.99
N ALA A 272 -12.30 0.12 4.89
CA ALA A 272 -11.38 0.87 5.75
C ALA A 272 -11.53 2.39 5.55
N VAL A 273 -11.66 2.86 4.30
CA VAL A 273 -11.86 4.29 4.01
C VAL A 273 -13.22 4.78 4.53
N MET A 274 -14.29 3.99 4.41
CA MET A 274 -15.59 4.33 5.00
C MET A 274 -15.51 4.53 6.51
N LYS A 275 -14.77 3.64 7.21
CA LYS A 275 -14.55 3.75 8.66
C LYS A 275 -13.63 4.90 9.04
N ALA A 276 -12.63 5.21 8.22
CA ALA A 276 -11.82 6.40 8.35
C ALA A 276 -12.68 7.68 8.27
N ILE A 277 -13.63 7.76 7.33
CA ILE A 277 -14.57 8.87 7.21
C ILE A 277 -15.48 8.96 8.45
N GLU A 278 -16.07 7.85 8.87
CA GLU A 278 -16.92 7.77 10.07
C GLU A 278 -16.19 8.34 11.30
N ILE A 279 -14.97 7.89 11.56
CA ILE A 279 -14.20 8.35 12.73
C ILE A 279 -13.78 9.83 12.58
N SER A 280 -13.31 10.23 11.41
CA SER A 280 -12.73 11.58 11.22
C SER A 280 -13.75 12.70 11.11
N VAL A 281 -14.91 12.42 10.51
CA VAL A 281 -15.95 13.42 10.21
C VAL A 281 -17.07 13.41 11.26
N GLU A 282 -17.39 12.26 11.82
CA GLU A 282 -18.49 12.10 12.78
C GLU A 282 -17.95 11.86 14.19
N SER A 283 -17.29 10.73 14.46
CA SER A 283 -16.96 10.34 15.85
C SER A 283 -16.05 11.34 16.57
N ILE A 284 -15.00 11.87 15.91
CA ILE A 284 -14.08 12.83 16.53
C ILE A 284 -14.79 14.16 16.87
N PRO A 285 -15.38 14.91 15.90
CA PRO A 285 -16.04 16.18 16.20
C PRO A 285 -17.21 16.03 17.17
N GLU A 286 -18.00 14.96 17.02
CA GLU A 286 -19.12 14.70 17.90
C GLU A 286 -18.68 14.44 19.34
N SER A 287 -17.68 13.59 19.55
CA SER A 287 -17.17 13.32 20.90
C SER A 287 -16.68 14.59 21.59
N ILE A 288 -16.03 15.49 20.85
CA ILE A 288 -15.59 16.79 21.37
C ILE A 288 -16.81 17.63 21.80
N ILE A 289 -17.83 17.73 20.94
CA ILE A 289 -19.05 18.49 21.26
C ILE A 289 -19.80 17.89 22.44
N GLN A 290 -19.91 16.56 22.52
CA GLN A 290 -20.58 15.87 23.62
C GLN A 290 -19.85 16.14 24.95
N VAL A 291 -18.50 16.07 24.97
CA VAL A 291 -17.71 16.40 26.16
C VAL A 291 -17.79 17.88 26.50
N VAL A 292 -17.77 18.80 25.52
CA VAL A 292 -18.04 20.23 25.76
C VAL A 292 -19.43 20.43 26.39
N GLY A 293 -20.44 19.72 25.91
CA GLY A 293 -21.81 19.78 26.44
C GLY A 293 -21.92 19.26 27.87
N LEU A 294 -21.17 18.20 28.21
CA LEU A 294 -21.02 17.65 29.56
C LEU A 294 -20.32 18.63 30.49
N LEU A 295 -19.22 19.23 30.04
CA LEU A 295 -18.44 20.20 30.81
C LEU A 295 -19.19 21.53 31.02
N LYS A 296 -20.07 21.93 30.10
CA LYS A 296 -20.93 23.13 30.28
C LYS A 296 -22.14 22.90 31.19
N ALA A 297 -22.41 21.67 31.62
CA ALA A 297 -23.55 21.40 32.49
C ALA A 297 -23.41 22.12 33.84
N LYS A 298 -24.46 22.86 34.25
CA LYS A 298 -24.44 23.67 35.48
C LYS A 298 -24.85 22.89 36.72
N SER A 299 -25.36 21.68 36.55
CA SER A 299 -25.75 20.77 37.62
C SER A 299 -25.55 19.33 37.18
N THR A 300 -25.32 18.42 38.13
CA THR A 300 -25.29 16.98 37.86
C THR A 300 -26.64 16.45 37.37
N SER A 301 -27.74 17.12 37.69
CA SER A 301 -29.08 16.83 37.15
C SER A 301 -29.20 17.13 35.65
N ASP A 302 -28.35 18.01 35.11
CA ASP A 302 -28.37 18.39 33.69
C ASP A 302 -27.57 17.40 32.84
N ILE A 303 -26.74 16.57 33.49
CA ILE A 303 -25.95 15.52 32.84
C ILE A 303 -26.84 14.29 32.72
N GLN A 304 -27.30 14.02 31.50
CA GLN A 304 -28.05 12.80 31.22
C GLN A 304 -27.08 11.62 31.05
N THR A 305 -27.41 10.48 31.65
CA THR A 305 -26.61 9.23 31.52
C THR A 305 -26.32 8.87 30.06
N ILE A 306 -27.24 9.18 29.15
CA ILE A 306 -27.09 8.91 27.72
C ILE A 306 -25.89 9.65 27.09
N GLN A 307 -25.57 10.85 27.57
CA GLN A 307 -24.43 11.63 27.05
C GLN A 307 -23.09 11.00 27.46
N ILE A 308 -23.00 10.49 28.70
CA ILE A 308 -21.81 9.76 29.16
C ILE A 308 -21.65 8.45 28.38
N VAL A 309 -22.76 7.72 28.19
CA VAL A 309 -22.76 6.47 27.42
C VAL A 309 -22.38 6.73 25.96
N GLY A 310 -22.85 7.82 25.34
CA GLY A 310 -22.48 8.23 23.99
C GLY A 310 -20.98 8.45 23.85
N VAL A 311 -20.38 9.29 24.70
CA VAL A 311 -18.93 9.56 24.67
C VAL A 311 -18.11 8.28 24.85
N ILE A 312 -18.47 7.43 25.81
CA ILE A 312 -17.76 6.17 26.06
C ILE A 312 -17.92 5.23 24.87
N SER A 313 -19.13 5.12 24.31
CA SER A 313 -19.42 4.28 23.15
C SER A 313 -18.58 4.70 21.95
N SER A 314 -18.56 5.98 21.60
CA SER A 314 -17.78 6.50 20.46
C SER A 314 -16.29 6.26 20.63
N ILE A 315 -15.72 6.54 21.81
CA ILE A 315 -14.28 6.32 22.07
C ILE A 315 -13.92 4.82 21.97
N VAL A 316 -14.71 3.95 22.60
CA VAL A 316 -14.46 2.50 22.60
C VAL A 316 -14.67 1.90 21.22
N SER A 317 -15.74 2.29 20.52
CA SER A 317 -16.06 1.84 19.16
C SER A 317 -14.99 2.28 18.18
N GLY A 318 -14.62 3.57 18.17
CA GLY A 318 -13.54 4.11 17.34
C GLY A 318 -12.20 3.42 17.60
N ALA A 319 -11.83 3.23 18.87
CA ALA A 319 -10.60 2.53 19.22
C ALA A 319 -10.58 1.06 18.77
N PHE A 320 -11.71 0.37 18.89
CA PHE A 320 -11.87 -1.02 18.42
C PHE A 320 -11.78 -1.10 16.90
N ILE A 321 -12.53 -0.27 16.17
CA ILE A 321 -12.52 -0.18 14.70
C ILE A 321 -11.10 0.05 14.20
N MET A 322 -10.36 0.97 14.82
CA MET A 322 -8.98 1.30 14.41
C MET A 322 -7.98 0.20 14.74
N MET A 323 -8.08 -0.42 15.92
CA MET A 323 -7.27 -1.60 16.24
C MET A 323 -7.51 -2.70 15.21
N ASP A 324 -8.78 -2.97 14.93
CA ASP A 324 -9.18 -4.04 14.04
C ASP A 324 -8.77 -3.77 12.57
N GLY A 325 -8.90 -2.52 12.12
CA GLY A 325 -8.45 -2.02 10.83
C GLY A 325 -6.93 -2.13 10.66
N ASN A 326 -6.16 -1.68 11.65
CA ASN A 326 -4.70 -1.77 11.65
C ASN A 326 -4.20 -3.22 11.48
N PHE A 327 -4.74 -4.16 12.25
CA PHE A 327 -4.38 -5.57 12.11
C PHE A 327 -4.88 -6.19 10.81
N GLY A 328 -6.07 -5.82 10.35
CA GLY A 328 -6.64 -6.31 9.09
C GLY A 328 -5.81 -5.89 7.90
N PHE A 329 -5.48 -4.60 7.81
CA PHE A 329 -4.70 -4.03 6.72
C PHE A 329 -3.29 -4.59 6.68
N VAL A 330 -2.58 -4.61 7.81
CA VAL A 330 -1.21 -5.13 7.86
C VAL A 330 -1.16 -6.62 7.53
N LEU A 331 -2.14 -7.40 7.99
CA LEU A 331 -2.20 -8.82 7.61
C LEU A 331 -2.42 -8.98 6.10
N SER A 332 -3.30 -8.18 5.49
CA SER A 332 -3.52 -8.20 4.03
C SER A 332 -2.23 -7.90 3.28
N ARG A 333 -1.57 -6.78 3.62
CA ARG A 333 -0.32 -6.37 2.94
C ARG A 333 0.84 -7.33 3.19
N TYR A 334 0.89 -7.96 4.36
CA TYR A 334 1.87 -9.01 4.65
C TYR A 334 1.64 -10.25 3.78
N LEU A 335 0.39 -10.64 3.51
CA LEU A 335 0.10 -11.77 2.63
C LEU A 335 0.49 -11.46 1.17
N ASP A 336 0.27 -10.22 0.73
CA ASP A 336 0.65 -9.77 -0.61
C ASP A 336 2.17 -9.65 -0.77
N SER A 337 2.86 -9.21 0.30
CA SER A 337 4.31 -8.95 0.28
C SER A 337 4.99 -9.38 1.58
N PRO A 338 5.15 -10.70 1.83
CA PRO A 338 5.64 -11.24 3.11
C PRO A 338 7.10 -10.88 3.41
N GLY A 339 7.89 -10.51 2.39
CA GLY A 339 9.27 -10.04 2.55
C GLY A 339 9.40 -8.56 2.94
N ASN A 340 8.30 -7.81 2.97
CA ASN A 340 8.34 -6.40 3.32
C ASN A 340 8.49 -6.24 4.85
N PRO A 341 9.56 -5.59 5.34
CA PRO A 341 9.83 -5.49 6.77
C PRO A 341 8.76 -4.70 7.52
N TYR A 342 8.03 -3.81 6.86
CA TYR A 342 7.02 -2.94 7.49
C TYR A 342 5.72 -3.67 7.82
N TRP A 343 5.42 -4.82 7.20
CA TRP A 343 4.19 -5.58 7.47
C TRP A 343 4.39 -6.73 8.47
N GLY A 344 5.63 -6.94 8.93
CA GLY A 344 6.02 -8.11 9.73
C GLY A 344 5.77 -8.01 11.24
N TRP A 345 5.20 -6.92 11.76
CA TRP A 345 5.11 -6.69 13.22
C TRP A 345 4.05 -7.51 13.95
N ILE A 346 3.08 -8.09 13.23
CA ILE A 346 2.06 -8.95 13.86
C ILE A 346 2.73 -10.23 14.34
N ASN A 347 2.57 -10.52 15.63
CA ASN A 347 3.17 -11.72 16.23
C ASN A 347 2.63 -13.00 15.58
N LYS A 348 3.54 -13.82 15.05
CA LYS A 348 3.22 -15.11 14.42
C LYS A 348 3.22 -16.27 15.43
N GLN A 349 3.85 -16.07 16.60
CA GLN A 349 4.07 -17.10 17.60
C GLN A 349 3.01 -17.07 18.71
N GLY A 350 2.05 -17.98 18.62
CA GLY A 350 1.10 -18.27 19.70
C GLY A 350 -0.07 -17.29 19.76
N ALA A 351 -1.29 -17.85 19.89
CA ALA A 351 -2.53 -17.08 19.95
C ALA A 351 -2.52 -16.04 21.08
N TRP A 352 -1.93 -16.37 22.23
CA TRP A 352 -1.92 -15.50 23.41
C TRP A 352 -1.08 -14.22 23.24
N LYS A 353 0.14 -14.30 22.65
CA LYS A 353 0.94 -13.10 22.36
C LYS A 353 0.20 -12.19 21.39
N LYS A 354 -0.39 -12.76 20.33
CA LYS A 354 -1.20 -12.02 19.35
C LYS A 354 -2.42 -11.32 19.99
N GLN A 355 -3.14 -11.99 20.89
CA GLN A 355 -4.27 -11.36 21.58
C GLN A 355 -3.83 -10.24 22.53
N ARG A 356 -2.72 -10.42 23.27
CA ARG A 356 -2.15 -9.35 24.10
C ARG A 356 -1.67 -8.15 23.29
N GLN A 357 -1.11 -8.39 22.11
CA GLN A 357 -0.73 -7.33 21.17
C GLN A 357 -1.95 -6.53 20.71
N ARG A 358 -3.03 -7.23 20.32
CA ARG A 358 -4.31 -6.60 19.93
C ARG A 358 -4.93 -5.80 21.06
N PHE A 359 -4.98 -6.39 22.26
CA PHE A 359 -5.50 -5.72 23.44
C PHE A 359 -4.66 -4.51 23.84
N GLY A 360 -3.33 -4.59 23.74
CA GLY A 360 -2.43 -3.45 23.95
C GLY A 360 -2.71 -2.30 22.97
N MET A 361 -2.88 -2.61 21.68
CA MET A 361 -3.25 -1.60 20.67
C MET A 361 -4.63 -1.00 20.93
N PHE A 362 -5.62 -1.83 21.30
CA PHE A 362 -6.95 -1.36 21.68
C PHE A 362 -6.87 -0.41 22.89
N LEU A 363 -6.16 -0.81 23.96
CA LEU A 363 -5.98 0.00 25.16
C LEU A 363 -5.31 1.34 24.83
N PHE A 364 -4.24 1.30 24.03
CA PHE A 364 -3.56 2.50 23.56
C PHE A 364 -4.49 3.43 22.79
N ASN A 365 -5.20 2.90 21.78
CA ASN A 365 -6.15 3.67 20.98
C ASN A 365 -7.27 4.30 21.83
N THR A 366 -7.87 3.54 22.75
CA THR A 366 -8.96 4.03 23.61
C THR A 366 -8.53 5.22 24.45
N PHE A 367 -7.38 5.11 25.14
CA PHE A 367 -6.94 6.16 26.05
C PHE A 367 -6.26 7.31 25.34
N TYR A 368 -5.58 7.07 24.22
CA TYR A 368 -5.06 8.12 23.36
C TYR A 368 -6.20 8.96 22.76
N PHE A 369 -7.26 8.30 22.26
CA PHE A 369 -8.44 8.98 21.73
C PHE A 369 -9.19 9.77 22.80
N LEU A 370 -9.37 9.18 23.99
CA LEU A 370 -9.95 9.89 25.14
C LEU A 370 -9.17 11.16 25.49
N GLN A 371 -7.83 11.11 25.51
CA GLN A 371 -7.00 12.29 25.76
C GLN A 371 -7.16 13.35 24.69
N PHE A 372 -7.20 12.94 23.41
CA PHE A 372 -7.42 13.86 22.30
C PHE A 372 -8.77 14.57 22.43
N VAL A 373 -9.87 13.81 22.54
CA VAL A 373 -11.22 14.36 22.69
C VAL A 373 -11.30 15.32 23.87
N PHE A 374 -10.78 14.89 25.03
CA PHE A 374 -10.86 15.67 26.25
C PHE A 374 -10.03 16.96 26.20
N SER A 375 -8.80 16.90 25.68
CA SER A 375 -7.96 18.09 25.52
C SER A 375 -8.56 19.08 24.53
N MET A 376 -9.06 18.62 23.38
CA MET A 376 -9.72 19.49 22.39
C MET A 376 -11.02 20.10 22.94
N SER A 377 -11.74 19.37 23.78
CA SER A 377 -12.94 19.88 24.45
C SER A 377 -12.62 20.99 25.44
N LEU A 378 -11.58 20.80 26.27
CA LEU A 378 -11.12 21.83 27.20
C LEU A 378 -10.60 23.05 26.44
N PHE A 379 -9.84 22.85 25.36
CA PHE A 379 -9.39 23.93 24.51
C PHE A 379 -10.58 24.73 23.95
N THR A 380 -11.61 24.05 23.44
CA THR A 380 -12.82 24.68 22.92
C THR A 380 -13.59 25.48 23.99
N LEU A 381 -13.45 25.10 25.27
CA LEU A 381 -14.06 25.83 26.39
C LEU A 381 -13.24 27.04 26.83
N SER A 382 -11.92 26.91 26.87
CA SER A 382 -11.01 27.98 27.31
C SER A 382 -10.96 29.15 26.32
N PHE A 383 -11.28 28.92 25.05
CA PHE A 383 -11.31 29.97 24.04
C PHE A 383 -12.74 30.29 23.60
N SER A 384 -13.12 31.58 23.64
CA SER A 384 -14.46 32.05 23.29
C SER A 384 -14.84 31.86 21.81
N SER A 385 -13.88 31.52 20.96
CA SER A 385 -14.09 31.19 19.55
C SER A 385 -13.34 29.91 19.17
N ASN A 386 -13.84 29.20 18.16
CA ASN A 386 -13.16 28.00 17.62
C ASN A 386 -11.95 28.36 16.75
N THR A 387 -11.73 29.64 16.45
CA THR A 387 -10.65 30.12 15.58
C THR A 387 -9.25 29.68 16.04
N PRO A 388 -8.88 29.76 17.34
CA PRO A 388 -7.57 29.31 17.80
C PRO A 388 -7.37 27.80 17.63
N LEU A 389 -8.44 27.00 17.74
CA LEU A 389 -8.37 25.55 17.57
C LEU A 389 -8.13 25.20 16.11
N ILE A 390 -8.89 25.83 15.21
CA ILE A 390 -8.74 25.68 13.76
C ILE A 390 -7.33 26.13 13.35
N LEU A 391 -6.85 27.28 13.87
CA LEU A 391 -5.51 27.77 13.59
C LEU A 391 -4.44 26.81 14.10
N LEU A 392 -4.57 26.26 15.31
CA LEU A 392 -3.63 25.29 15.86
C LEU A 392 -3.53 24.06 14.96
N LEU A 393 -4.65 23.39 14.71
CA LEU A 393 -4.69 22.16 13.91
C LEU A 393 -4.24 22.40 12.45
N SER A 394 -4.66 23.53 11.86
CA SER A 394 -4.29 23.89 10.48
C SER A 394 -2.81 24.25 10.38
N THR A 395 -2.24 24.93 11.38
CA THR A 395 -0.81 25.27 11.41
C THR A 395 0.03 24.01 11.55
N GLU A 396 -0.35 23.10 12.44
CA GLU A 396 0.35 21.82 12.61
C GLU A 396 0.28 20.97 11.34
N PHE A 397 -0.90 20.89 10.70
CA PHE A 397 -1.05 20.21 9.41
C PHE A 397 -0.21 20.88 8.32
N ALA A 398 -0.20 22.21 8.24
CA ALA A 398 0.61 22.96 7.29
C ALA A 398 2.11 22.72 7.51
N VAL A 399 2.58 22.68 8.76
CA VAL A 399 3.98 22.37 9.10
C VAL A 399 4.35 20.96 8.65
N ILE A 400 3.48 19.97 8.85
CA ILE A 400 3.70 18.60 8.37
C ILE A 400 3.73 18.55 6.85
N CYS A 401 2.80 19.24 6.17
CA CYS A 401 2.79 19.33 4.71
C CYS A 401 4.07 19.99 4.19
N LEU A 402 4.54 21.08 4.81
CA LEU A 402 5.80 21.74 4.45
C LEU A 402 7.01 20.84 4.71
N TYR A 403 7.02 20.08 5.81
CA TYR A 403 8.05 19.09 6.10
C TYR A 403 8.09 18.02 5.01
N MET A 404 6.94 17.43 4.65
CA MET A 404 6.85 16.40 3.62
C MET A 404 7.16 16.94 2.22
N LEU A 405 6.80 18.19 1.95
CA LEU A 405 7.17 18.89 0.71
C LEU A 405 8.69 19.09 0.65
N SER A 406 9.33 19.47 1.76
CA SER A 406 10.80 19.64 1.83
C SER A 406 11.56 18.34 1.56
N LYS A 407 10.96 17.20 1.91
CA LYS A 407 11.48 15.86 1.63
C LYS A 407 11.14 15.36 0.22
N LYS A 408 10.32 16.10 -0.54
CA LYS A 408 9.74 15.70 -1.83
C LYS A 408 8.83 14.47 -1.73
N GLU A 409 8.22 14.24 -0.56
CA GLU A 409 7.42 13.03 -0.29
C GLU A 409 5.92 13.27 -0.36
N LEU A 410 5.48 14.53 -0.22
CA LEU A 410 4.05 14.90 -0.23
C LEU A 410 3.31 14.37 -1.48
N PHE A 411 3.98 14.35 -2.63
CA PHE A 411 3.40 13.88 -3.90
C PHE A 411 3.82 12.45 -4.28
N GLY A 412 4.71 11.81 -3.52
CA GLY A 412 5.15 10.44 -3.81
C GLY A 412 3.96 9.47 -3.89
N TRP A 413 2.97 9.65 -3.02
CA TRP A 413 1.72 8.90 -3.05
C TRP A 413 0.85 9.23 -4.28
N ALA A 414 0.61 10.53 -4.54
CA ALA A 414 -0.20 11.01 -5.67
C ALA A 414 0.30 10.47 -7.02
N THR A 415 1.62 10.38 -7.16
CA THR A 415 2.27 9.91 -8.39
C THR A 415 2.06 8.43 -8.68
N THR A 416 1.60 7.61 -7.73
CA THR A 416 1.37 6.18 -8.01
C THR A 416 0.02 5.89 -8.68
N HIS A 417 -0.91 6.86 -8.75
CA HIS A 417 -2.32 6.60 -9.10
C HIS A 417 -2.84 7.31 -10.37
N HIS A 418 -1.96 7.85 -11.24
CA HIS A 418 -2.32 8.59 -12.47
C HIS A 418 -3.52 9.57 -12.37
N PRO A 419 -3.60 10.47 -11.37
CA PRO A 419 -4.72 11.41 -11.34
C PRO A 419 -4.59 12.49 -12.44
N SER A 420 -5.72 13.03 -12.87
CA SER A 420 -5.74 14.17 -13.80
C SER A 420 -5.06 15.41 -13.18
N PRO A 421 -4.62 16.42 -13.96
CA PRO A 421 -3.81 17.54 -13.44
C PRO A 421 -4.45 18.33 -12.28
N LEU A 422 -5.77 18.50 -12.29
CA LEU A 422 -6.50 19.19 -11.22
C LEU A 422 -6.76 18.25 -10.02
N ILE A 423 -6.90 16.95 -10.29
CA ILE A 423 -7.00 15.91 -9.27
C ILE A 423 -5.64 15.73 -8.58
N ASN A 424 -4.51 15.93 -9.26
CA ASN A 424 -3.15 15.78 -8.69
C ASN A 424 -2.84 16.70 -7.51
N TRP A 425 -3.51 17.85 -7.38
CA TRP A 425 -3.23 18.79 -6.29
C TRP A 425 -4.18 18.66 -5.11
N ILE A 426 -5.48 18.51 -5.36
CA ILE A 426 -6.50 18.49 -4.31
C ILE A 426 -6.66 17.08 -3.73
N PHE A 427 -6.58 16.06 -4.59
CA PHE A 427 -6.84 14.68 -4.21
C PHE A 427 -5.80 14.06 -3.30
N PRO A 428 -4.52 14.49 -3.24
CA PRO A 428 -3.61 14.00 -2.21
C PRO A 428 -3.82 14.67 -0.87
N ILE A 429 -4.20 15.96 -0.88
CA ILE A 429 -4.36 16.76 0.34
C ILE A 429 -5.53 16.26 1.19
N ILE A 430 -6.66 15.88 0.57
CA ILE A 430 -7.84 15.44 1.31
C ILE A 430 -7.59 14.13 2.08
N PRO A 431 -7.11 13.02 1.45
CA PRO A 431 -6.71 11.80 2.16
C PRO A 431 -5.65 12.06 3.22
N TRP A 432 -4.67 12.92 2.93
CA TRP A 432 -3.64 13.30 3.91
C TRP A 432 -4.22 14.03 5.11
N LEU A 433 -5.17 14.95 4.89
CA LEU A 433 -5.87 15.63 5.96
C LEU A 433 -6.67 14.64 6.79
N LEU A 434 -7.38 13.71 6.15
CA LEU A 434 -8.13 12.65 6.85
C LEU A 434 -7.20 11.74 7.64
N GLU A 435 -6.11 11.29 7.05
CA GLU A 435 -5.10 10.45 7.70
C GLU A 435 -4.43 11.19 8.87
N TYR A 436 -4.08 12.46 8.69
CA TYR A 436 -3.55 13.30 9.76
C TYR A 436 -4.55 13.45 10.90
N MET A 437 -5.81 13.78 10.61
CA MET A 437 -6.87 13.90 11.61
C MET A 437 -7.07 12.58 12.36
N LEU A 438 -7.04 11.45 11.66
CA LEU A 438 -7.10 10.13 12.25
C LEU A 438 -5.89 9.87 13.13
N VAL A 439 -4.65 10.01 12.65
CA VAL A 439 -3.44 9.75 13.45
C VAL A 439 -3.39 10.64 14.69
N CYS A 440 -3.89 11.88 14.62
CA CYS A 440 -3.96 12.78 15.76
C CYS A 440 -4.89 12.30 16.87
N ALA A 441 -5.96 11.59 16.53
CA ALA A 441 -6.97 11.12 17.48
C ALA A 441 -6.87 9.62 17.79
N VAL A 442 -6.46 8.80 16.83
CA VAL A 442 -6.33 7.34 16.92
C VAL A 442 -5.17 6.85 16.02
N PRO A 443 -4.08 6.31 16.59
CA PRO A 443 -2.91 5.93 15.82
C PRO A 443 -3.19 4.86 14.75
N VAL A 444 -2.91 5.19 13.49
CA VAL A 444 -3.04 4.32 12.32
C VAL A 444 -1.66 3.74 11.97
N THR A 445 -1.41 2.47 12.26
CA THR A 445 -0.08 1.87 12.02
C THR A 445 0.26 1.74 10.54
N VAL A 446 -0.72 1.87 9.64
CA VAL A 446 -0.48 1.94 8.20
C VAL A 446 0.32 3.18 7.82
N ALA A 447 0.05 4.30 8.49
CA ALA A 447 0.73 5.56 8.25
C ALA A 447 2.24 5.49 8.52
N PHE A 448 2.69 4.53 9.33
CA PHE A 448 4.11 4.30 9.61
C PHE A 448 4.90 3.80 8.38
N VAL A 449 4.23 3.29 7.35
CA VAL A 449 4.92 2.80 6.16
C VAL A 449 5.50 3.98 5.37
N PRO A 450 6.75 3.88 4.87
CA PRO A 450 7.42 4.99 4.18
C PRO A 450 6.63 5.58 3.01
N MET A 451 5.78 4.80 2.36
CA MET A 451 4.95 5.23 1.24
C MET A 451 3.72 6.06 1.66
N GLU A 452 3.40 6.09 2.96
CA GLU A 452 2.30 6.87 3.54
C GLU A 452 2.89 8.12 4.24
N LEU A 453 2.76 8.28 5.57
CA LEU A 453 3.46 9.34 6.32
C LEU A 453 4.94 9.00 6.59
N GLY A 454 5.25 7.72 6.71
CA GLY A 454 6.55 7.22 7.13
C GLY A 454 6.74 7.16 8.65
N PRO A 455 7.72 6.37 9.12
CA PRO A 455 7.89 6.04 10.54
C PRO A 455 8.17 7.25 11.42
N GLU A 456 9.09 8.10 10.98
CA GLU A 456 9.50 9.29 11.71
C GLU A 456 8.34 10.27 11.91
N VAL A 457 7.61 10.57 10.82
CA VAL A 457 6.47 11.49 10.89
C VAL A 457 5.33 10.90 11.69
N PHE A 458 4.97 9.64 11.45
CA PHE A 458 3.92 8.94 12.21
C PHE A 458 4.21 8.98 13.71
N SER A 459 5.38 8.48 14.12
CA SER A 459 5.70 8.37 15.54
C SER A 459 5.98 9.75 16.17
N GLY A 460 6.48 10.69 15.37
CA GLY A 460 6.60 12.10 15.73
C GLY A 460 5.26 12.76 16.00
N ILE A 461 4.23 12.54 15.17
CA ILE A 461 2.86 13.04 15.39
C ILE A 461 2.28 12.40 16.65
N VAL A 462 2.43 11.08 16.84
CA VAL A 462 1.92 10.40 18.03
C VAL A 462 2.54 10.99 19.30
N ALA A 463 3.87 11.18 19.32
CA ALA A 463 4.58 11.78 20.45
C ALA A 463 4.21 13.26 20.65
N TRP A 464 4.18 14.04 19.57
CA TRP A 464 3.76 15.44 19.58
C TRP A 464 2.39 15.60 20.19
N ARG A 465 1.43 14.77 19.80
CA ARG A 465 0.06 14.81 20.31
C ARG A 465 -0.06 14.49 21.78
N LEU A 466 0.68 13.50 22.28
CA LEU A 466 0.73 13.23 23.72
C LEU A 466 1.22 14.48 24.49
N ILE A 467 2.26 15.15 23.98
CA ILE A 467 2.82 16.36 24.57
C ILE A 467 1.84 17.54 24.46
N THR A 468 1.25 17.79 23.30
CA THR A 468 0.32 18.91 23.11
C THR A 468 -0.96 18.72 23.91
N ASN A 469 -1.49 17.49 24.01
CA ASN A 469 -2.66 17.23 24.81
C ASN A 469 -2.38 17.50 26.30
N SER A 470 -1.19 17.13 26.80
CA SER A 470 -0.73 17.51 28.14
C SER A 470 -0.66 19.02 28.32
N GLY A 471 -0.04 19.73 27.37
CA GLY A 471 0.13 21.17 27.41
C GLY A 471 -1.20 21.94 27.37
N ILE A 472 -2.11 21.52 26.50
CA ILE A 472 -3.47 22.06 26.39
C ILE A 472 -4.20 21.92 27.71
N ILE A 473 -4.18 20.72 28.32
CA ILE A 473 -4.84 20.49 29.60
C ILE A 473 -4.25 21.39 30.68
N TYR A 474 -2.92 21.48 30.76
CA TYR A 474 -2.25 22.33 31.74
C TYR A 474 -2.65 23.83 31.60
N VAL A 475 -2.70 24.34 30.37
CA VAL A 475 -3.08 25.73 30.10
C VAL A 475 -4.58 25.96 30.32
N ALA A 476 -5.43 25.07 29.81
CA ALA A 476 -6.88 25.19 29.89
C ALA A 476 -7.42 25.10 31.32
N LEU A 477 -6.71 24.40 32.21
CA LEU A 477 -7.09 24.26 33.61
C LEU A 477 -7.16 25.57 34.38
N GLY A 478 -6.33 26.56 34.02
CA GLY A 478 -6.35 27.89 34.65
C GLY A 478 -7.61 28.69 34.35
N GLU A 479 -8.24 28.43 33.21
CA GLU A 479 -9.40 29.16 32.70
C GLU A 479 -10.74 28.49 33.07
N LEU A 480 -10.71 27.26 33.63
CA LEU A 480 -11.94 26.55 33.99
C LEU A 480 -12.52 27.06 35.32
N GLU A 481 -13.39 28.06 35.25
CA GLU A 481 -14.34 28.37 36.32
C GLU A 481 -15.52 27.37 36.29
N ASN A 482 -15.27 26.11 36.63
CA ASN A 482 -16.34 25.11 36.74
C ASN A 482 -16.45 24.59 38.17
N HIS A 483 -17.62 24.79 38.79
CA HIS A 483 -17.84 24.46 40.21
C HIS A 483 -17.76 22.96 40.54
N TYR A 484 -17.84 22.06 39.54
CA TYR A 484 -17.94 20.61 39.78
C TYR A 484 -16.65 19.83 39.50
N LEU A 485 -15.82 20.31 38.58
CA LEU A 485 -14.58 19.64 38.21
C LEU A 485 -13.41 20.43 38.76
N THR A 486 -12.85 19.94 39.87
CA THR A 486 -11.62 20.53 40.38
C THR A 486 -10.48 20.28 39.38
N PRO A 487 -9.55 21.24 39.21
CA PRO A 487 -8.36 21.03 38.39
C PRO A 487 -7.61 19.73 38.75
N THR A 488 -7.60 19.37 40.03
CA THR A 488 -7.02 18.12 40.55
C THR A 488 -7.71 16.88 39.98
N SER A 489 -9.03 16.85 39.95
CA SER A 489 -9.80 15.72 39.39
C SER A 489 -9.53 15.54 37.89
N ILE A 490 -9.47 16.66 37.16
CA ILE A 490 -9.15 16.66 35.72
C ILE A 490 -7.74 16.13 35.48
N MET A 491 -6.75 16.65 36.22
CA MET A 491 -5.36 16.19 36.12
C MET A 491 -5.21 14.71 36.48
N MET A 492 -5.91 14.24 37.51
CA MET A 492 -5.91 12.83 37.90
C MET A 492 -6.49 11.96 36.79
N GLY A 493 -7.65 12.32 36.22
CA GLY A 493 -8.25 11.60 35.11
C GLY A 493 -7.33 11.53 33.88
N TYR A 494 -6.71 12.66 33.53
CA TYR A 494 -5.74 12.72 32.43
C TYR A 494 -4.50 11.86 32.70
N THR A 495 -3.97 11.90 33.93
CA THR A 495 -2.79 11.11 34.33
C THR A 495 -3.08 9.61 34.27
N VAL A 496 -4.26 9.18 34.75
CA VAL A 496 -4.70 7.78 34.67
C VAL A 496 -4.85 7.35 33.21
N SER A 497 -5.48 8.19 32.37
CA SER A 497 -5.60 7.93 30.94
C SER A 497 -4.22 7.81 30.27
N SER A 498 -3.28 8.69 30.60
CA SER A 498 -1.90 8.66 30.09
C SER A 498 -1.15 7.39 30.49
N ALA A 499 -1.27 6.97 31.75
CA ALA A 499 -0.69 5.73 32.24
C ALA A 499 -1.26 4.50 31.52
N LEU A 500 -2.58 4.47 31.25
CA LEU A 500 -3.23 3.37 30.55
C LEU A 500 -2.89 3.35 29.06
N ALA A 501 -2.76 4.51 28.41
CA ALA A 501 -2.26 4.61 27.04
C ALA A 501 -0.82 4.05 26.94
N LEU A 502 0.07 4.47 27.84
CA LEU A 502 1.46 3.97 27.89
C LEU A 502 1.53 2.47 28.20
N LEU A 503 0.66 1.95 29.08
CA LEU A 503 0.53 0.52 29.34
C LEU A 503 0.10 -0.23 28.07
N GLY A 504 -0.87 0.31 27.32
CA GLY A 504 -1.30 -0.25 26.04
C GLY A 504 -0.16 -0.31 25.02
N LEU A 505 0.59 0.79 24.90
CA LEU A 505 1.75 0.89 24.01
C LEU A 505 2.84 -0.11 24.40
N PHE A 506 3.14 -0.24 25.70
CA PHE A 506 4.07 -1.24 26.22
C PHE A 506 3.60 -2.67 25.91
N MET A 507 2.33 -2.98 26.15
CA MET A 507 1.75 -4.28 25.82
C MET A 507 1.81 -4.58 24.33
N PHE A 508 1.56 -3.59 23.48
CA PHE A 508 1.69 -3.71 22.03
C PHE A 508 3.13 -4.07 21.64
N PHE A 509 4.11 -3.22 21.95
CA PHE A 509 5.50 -3.42 21.54
C PHE A 509 6.14 -4.66 22.17
N ARG A 510 5.81 -4.99 23.42
CA ARG A 510 6.32 -6.21 24.09
C ARG A 510 5.88 -7.49 23.41
N ASN A 511 4.76 -7.47 22.70
CA ASN A 511 4.21 -8.62 21.99
C ASN A 511 4.35 -8.53 20.47
N VAL A 512 5.14 -7.60 19.92
CA VAL A 512 5.51 -7.59 18.50
C VAL A 512 6.29 -8.87 18.12
N ASP A 513 6.25 -9.27 16.84
CA ASP A 513 7.02 -10.41 16.35
C ASP A 513 8.52 -10.24 16.66
N GLU A 514 9.16 -11.30 17.15
CA GLU A 514 10.57 -11.24 17.57
C GLU A 514 11.53 -10.98 16.40
N ASN A 515 11.12 -11.25 15.17
CA ASN A 515 11.90 -10.97 13.96
C ASN A 515 11.66 -9.57 13.41
N PHE A 516 10.70 -8.82 13.97
CA PHE A 516 10.42 -7.46 13.52
C PHE A 516 11.34 -6.48 14.25
N ASP A 517 12.06 -5.67 13.48
CA ASP A 517 12.87 -4.60 14.04
C ASP A 517 11.97 -3.45 14.52
N VAL A 518 11.71 -3.39 15.83
CA VAL A 518 10.89 -2.36 16.45
C VAL A 518 11.41 -0.94 16.16
N ASN A 519 12.71 -0.78 15.91
CA ASN A 519 13.27 0.52 15.55
C ASN A 519 12.73 1.05 14.23
N LEU A 520 12.15 0.19 13.37
CA LEU A 520 11.50 0.63 12.14
C LEU A 520 10.47 1.72 12.41
N PHE A 521 9.73 1.68 13.53
CA PHE A 521 8.76 2.72 13.90
C PHE A 521 9.38 4.11 14.08
N TRP A 522 10.68 4.19 14.37
CA TRP A 522 11.38 5.43 14.70
C TRP A 522 12.44 5.82 13.68
N ARG A 523 12.62 5.02 12.62
CA ARG A 523 13.66 5.29 11.62
C ARG A 523 13.32 6.56 10.83
N PRO A 524 14.27 7.48 10.62
CA PRO A 524 14.13 8.62 9.73
C PRO A 524 14.24 8.16 8.27
N LYS A 525 13.32 7.30 7.83
CA LYS A 525 13.26 6.76 6.48
C LYS A 525 11.96 7.20 5.84
N GLY A 526 12.05 8.21 4.99
CA GLY A 526 10.96 8.61 4.15
C GLY A 526 10.74 7.67 2.97
N GLY A 527 9.63 7.83 2.25
CA GLY A 527 9.25 7.01 1.09
C GLY A 527 10.32 6.98 0.02
N VAL A 528 10.95 8.12 -0.29
CA VAL A 528 11.96 8.20 -1.36
C VAL A 528 13.20 7.41 -0.99
N GLN A 529 13.64 7.53 0.26
CA GLN A 529 14.78 6.77 0.76
C GLN A 529 14.46 5.27 0.79
N HIS A 530 13.25 4.90 1.23
CA HIS A 530 12.84 3.50 1.24
C HIS A 530 12.85 2.90 -0.17
N MET A 531 12.34 3.63 -1.16
CA MET A 531 12.33 3.21 -2.56
C MET A 531 13.76 3.07 -3.10
N ARG A 532 14.66 4.00 -2.76
CA ARG A 532 16.08 3.92 -3.14
C ARG A 532 16.77 2.72 -2.53
N GLU A 533 16.64 2.49 -1.22
CA GLU A 533 17.26 1.35 -0.55
C GLU A 533 16.72 0.01 -1.07
N ARG A 534 15.39 -0.09 -1.30
CA ARG A 534 14.77 -1.24 -1.97
C ARG A 534 15.38 -1.51 -3.33
N TRP A 535 15.68 -0.45 -4.06
CA TRP A 535 16.33 -0.52 -5.37
C TRP A 535 17.81 -0.87 -5.26
N GLU A 536 18.51 -0.42 -4.23
CA GLU A 536 19.90 -0.79 -3.96
C GLU A 536 20.04 -2.26 -3.54
N ASP A 537 19.05 -2.79 -2.82
CA ASP A 537 18.92 -4.20 -2.45
C ASP A 537 18.50 -5.11 -3.64
N ALA A 538 18.42 -4.57 -4.87
CA ALA A 538 17.94 -5.28 -6.06
C ALA A 538 18.79 -6.49 -6.51
N GLU A 539 19.97 -6.72 -5.93
CA GLU A 539 20.72 -7.98 -6.10
C GLU A 539 19.91 -9.21 -5.61
N ILE A 540 18.95 -8.99 -4.70
CA ILE A 540 17.98 -9.99 -4.24
C ILE A 540 16.76 -10.10 -5.19
N TRP A 541 16.41 -9.01 -5.87
CA TRP A 541 15.19 -8.87 -6.70
C TRP A 541 15.24 -9.63 -8.02
N VAL A 542 16.42 -9.71 -8.66
CA VAL A 542 16.64 -10.48 -9.90
C VAL A 542 16.26 -11.97 -9.73
N LYS A 543 16.21 -12.47 -8.50
CA LYS A 543 15.86 -13.88 -8.20
C LYS A 543 14.39 -14.11 -7.82
N THR A 544 13.61 -13.07 -7.49
CA THR A 544 12.30 -13.25 -6.83
C THR A 544 11.09 -12.62 -7.52
N CYS A 545 11.26 -11.69 -8.46
CA CYS A 545 10.12 -10.99 -9.07
C CYS A 545 9.42 -11.77 -10.18
N LYS A 546 8.08 -11.68 -10.20
CA LYS A 546 7.19 -12.15 -11.26
C LYS A 546 6.39 -10.93 -11.78
N THR A 547 6.24 -10.82 -13.09
CA THR A 547 5.23 -10.09 -13.91
C THR A 547 4.30 -9.02 -13.29
N LYS A 548 3.62 -9.24 -12.17
CA LYS A 548 2.71 -8.23 -11.57
C LYS A 548 3.46 -7.08 -10.88
N ASP A 549 4.62 -7.35 -10.30
CA ASP A 549 5.46 -6.27 -9.75
C ASP A 549 6.15 -5.49 -10.88
N GLU A 550 6.43 -6.14 -12.01
CA GLU A 550 7.02 -5.52 -13.20
C GLU A 550 6.10 -4.43 -13.78
N GLU A 551 4.78 -4.67 -13.83
CA GLU A 551 3.77 -3.69 -14.26
C GLU A 551 3.61 -2.51 -13.28
N HIS A 552 3.66 -2.78 -11.96
CA HIS A 552 3.61 -1.73 -10.95
C HIS A 552 4.85 -0.83 -11.01
N TRP A 553 6.03 -1.42 -11.20
CA TRP A 553 7.29 -0.70 -11.28
C TRP A 553 7.52 -0.03 -12.63
N SER A 554 7.03 -0.59 -13.74
CA SER A 554 6.99 0.11 -15.02
C SER A 554 6.03 1.31 -14.96
N HIS A 555 4.99 1.24 -14.13
CA HIS A 555 4.16 2.39 -13.79
C HIS A 555 4.88 3.42 -12.90
N VAL A 556 5.55 3.01 -11.83
CA VAL A 556 6.34 3.93 -10.98
C VAL A 556 7.45 4.61 -11.79
N ALA A 557 8.13 3.84 -12.64
CA ALA A 557 9.14 4.30 -13.59
C ALA A 557 8.58 5.29 -14.61
N ALA A 558 7.41 4.98 -15.18
CA ALA A 558 6.74 5.84 -16.15
C ALA A 558 6.26 7.16 -15.54
N VAL A 559 5.78 7.16 -14.30
CA VAL A 559 5.22 8.36 -13.67
C VAL A 559 6.29 9.29 -13.10
N ASN A 560 7.38 8.76 -12.52
CA ASN A 560 8.40 9.64 -11.94
C ASN A 560 9.81 9.04 -11.86
N PRO A 561 10.59 9.11 -12.95
CA PRO A 561 11.96 8.61 -13.00
C PRO A 561 12.96 9.40 -12.17
N THR A 562 12.59 10.53 -11.58
CA THR A 562 13.47 11.16 -10.59
C THR A 562 13.72 10.26 -9.37
N TYR A 563 12.89 9.21 -9.19
CA TYR A 563 13.09 8.16 -8.21
C TYR A 563 13.78 6.90 -8.75
N LEU A 564 14.01 6.81 -10.07
CA LEU A 564 14.76 5.73 -10.70
C LEU A 564 16.26 6.02 -10.60
N PRO A 565 17.06 5.16 -9.95
CA PRO A 565 18.50 5.16 -10.13
C PRO A 565 18.77 4.64 -11.54
N PHE A 566 18.85 5.55 -12.51
CA PHE A 566 19.03 5.21 -13.91
C PHE A 566 20.26 4.32 -14.13
N ASP A 567 21.32 4.50 -13.33
CA ASP A 567 22.51 3.66 -13.28
C ASP A 567 22.24 2.18 -12.95
N LYS A 568 21.04 1.83 -12.49
CA LYS A 568 20.63 0.48 -12.06
C LYS A 568 19.39 -0.05 -12.75
N VAL A 569 18.84 0.68 -13.73
CA VAL A 569 17.81 0.12 -14.63
C VAL A 569 18.38 -1.13 -15.28
N THR A 570 17.58 -2.17 -15.44
CA THR A 570 17.98 -3.43 -16.10
C THR A 570 17.64 -3.37 -17.60
N PRO A 571 18.32 -4.16 -18.45
CA PRO A 571 18.06 -4.18 -19.90
C PRO A 571 16.59 -4.40 -20.26
N TRP A 572 15.87 -5.25 -19.53
CA TRP A 572 14.45 -5.53 -19.82
C TRP A 572 13.51 -4.35 -19.50
N ILE A 573 13.81 -3.54 -18.46
CA ILE A 573 13.02 -2.33 -18.16
C ILE A 573 13.27 -1.29 -19.25
N CYS A 574 14.51 -1.17 -19.72
CA CYS A 574 14.82 -0.37 -20.90
C CYS A 574 13.99 -0.86 -22.10
N THR A 575 13.97 -2.17 -22.38
CA THR A 575 13.18 -2.74 -23.48
C THR A 575 11.69 -2.44 -23.36
N GLU A 576 11.07 -2.69 -22.20
CA GLU A 576 9.63 -2.39 -22.01
C GLU A 576 9.32 -0.91 -22.19
N LEU A 577 10.14 -0.02 -21.62
CA LEU A 577 9.89 1.42 -21.73
C LEU A 577 10.11 1.89 -23.17
N VAL A 578 11.14 1.36 -23.86
CA VAL A 578 11.36 1.61 -25.28
C VAL A 578 10.13 1.14 -26.06
N GLU A 579 9.69 -0.12 -25.90
CA GLU A 579 8.53 -0.69 -26.60
C GLU A 579 7.23 0.08 -26.33
N LYS A 580 6.98 0.44 -25.07
CA LYS A 580 5.79 1.18 -24.64
C LYS A 580 5.71 2.58 -25.22
N TYR A 581 6.82 3.31 -25.26
CA TYR A 581 6.88 4.66 -25.84
C TYR A 581 7.20 4.65 -27.34
N ALA A 582 7.54 3.48 -27.88
CA ALA A 582 7.79 3.25 -29.30
C ALA A 582 6.52 3.05 -30.13
N ASP A 583 5.45 2.53 -29.54
CA ASP A 583 4.23 2.24 -30.27
C ASP A 583 3.49 3.55 -30.66
N LYS A 584 3.59 3.92 -31.94
CA LYS A 584 2.88 5.08 -32.51
C LYS A 584 1.36 4.90 -32.56
N ASN A 585 0.85 3.67 -32.49
CA ASN A 585 -0.58 3.38 -32.49
C ASN A 585 -1.18 3.52 -31.09
N ALA A 586 -0.34 3.38 -30.06
CA ALA A 586 -0.69 3.73 -28.71
C ALA A 586 -0.62 5.27 -28.62
N ASN A 587 -1.76 5.96 -28.50
CA ASN A 587 -1.83 7.41 -28.20
C ASN A 587 -1.29 7.69 -26.78
N VAL A 588 -0.07 7.27 -26.50
CA VAL A 588 0.60 7.39 -25.21
C VAL A 588 1.48 8.62 -25.30
N GLU A 589 1.03 9.73 -24.71
CA GLU A 589 1.86 10.92 -24.57
C GLU A 589 3.19 10.55 -23.89
N ARG A 590 4.30 10.99 -24.49
CA ARG A 590 5.61 10.88 -23.84
C ARG A 590 5.55 11.65 -22.52
N PRO A 591 6.11 11.11 -21.43
CA PRO A 591 6.10 11.81 -20.17
C PRO A 591 6.92 13.10 -20.25
N HIS A 592 6.48 14.16 -19.58
CA HIS A 592 7.17 15.46 -19.54
C HIS A 592 8.66 15.37 -19.14
N TRP A 593 9.01 14.44 -18.24
CA TRP A 593 10.37 14.23 -17.77
C TRP A 593 11.35 13.74 -18.84
N PHE A 594 10.86 13.22 -19.96
CA PHE A 594 11.69 12.75 -21.08
C PHE A 594 12.50 13.89 -21.71
N ASN A 595 12.04 15.14 -21.51
CA ASN A 595 12.69 16.34 -22.01
C ASN A 595 13.62 17.02 -20.97
N ASP A 596 13.66 16.51 -19.74
CA ASP A 596 14.47 17.06 -18.64
C ASP A 596 15.77 16.24 -18.44
N GLU A 597 16.59 16.61 -17.44
CA GLU A 597 17.82 15.90 -17.05
C GLU A 597 17.60 14.39 -16.77
N GLY A 598 16.39 14.03 -16.32
CA GLY A 598 15.98 12.63 -16.15
C GLY A 598 15.92 11.87 -17.47
N GLY A 599 15.40 12.49 -18.53
CA GLY A 599 15.40 11.94 -19.89
C GLY A 599 16.82 11.68 -20.39
N SER A 600 17.75 12.61 -20.19
CA SER A 600 19.16 12.45 -20.55
C SER A 600 19.81 11.22 -19.88
N LYS A 601 19.59 11.05 -18.57
CA LYS A 601 20.12 9.91 -17.81
C LYS A 601 19.47 8.59 -18.22
N PHE A 602 18.17 8.60 -18.52
CA PHE A 602 17.45 7.45 -19.04
C PHE A 602 17.97 7.00 -20.40
N ILE A 603 18.06 7.95 -21.33
CA ILE A 603 18.61 7.78 -22.68
C ILE A 603 20.00 7.17 -22.60
N LYS A 604 20.88 7.77 -21.77
CA LYS A 604 22.24 7.28 -21.58
C LYS A 604 22.24 5.81 -21.13
N ARG A 605 21.35 5.46 -20.20
CA ARG A 605 21.25 4.08 -19.72
C ARG A 605 20.68 3.11 -20.75
N ILE A 606 19.66 3.51 -21.52
CA ILE A 606 19.16 2.69 -22.64
C ILE A 606 20.31 2.42 -23.60
N ILE A 607 21.10 3.44 -23.94
CA ILE A 607 22.24 3.28 -24.84
C ILE A 607 23.26 2.29 -24.24
N GLU A 608 23.52 2.34 -22.93
CA GLU A 608 24.45 1.43 -22.24
C GLU A 608 23.97 -0.02 -22.13
N LEU A 609 22.66 -0.25 -22.01
CA LEU A 609 22.11 -1.55 -21.61
C LEU A 609 21.28 -2.27 -22.66
N TYR A 610 20.69 -1.52 -23.59
CA TYR A 610 19.96 -2.10 -24.68
C TYR A 610 20.97 -2.72 -25.64
N ASP A 611 20.84 -4.01 -25.92
CA ASP A 611 21.80 -4.71 -26.77
C ASP A 611 21.53 -4.39 -28.24
N TRP A 612 21.94 -3.18 -28.63
CA TRP A 612 21.80 -2.68 -29.99
C TRP A 612 22.49 -3.58 -31.02
N ARG A 613 23.49 -4.37 -30.59
CA ARG A 613 24.28 -5.23 -31.48
C ARG A 613 23.50 -6.41 -32.04
N GLU A 614 22.52 -6.92 -31.31
CA GLU A 614 21.68 -8.04 -31.75
C GLU A 614 20.49 -7.62 -32.62
N LYS A 615 20.31 -6.31 -32.82
CA LYS A 615 19.18 -5.69 -33.52
C LYS A 615 19.59 -5.24 -34.92
N ASP A 616 18.76 -5.49 -35.92
CA ASP A 616 19.06 -5.01 -37.28
C ASP A 616 18.97 -3.48 -37.36
N LYS A 617 19.59 -2.92 -38.41
CA LYS A 617 19.69 -1.46 -38.59
C LYS A 617 18.31 -0.78 -38.62
N ASP A 618 17.28 -1.44 -39.13
CA ASP A 618 15.94 -0.88 -39.23
C ASP A 618 15.25 -0.90 -37.85
N GLU A 619 15.41 -1.97 -37.05
CA GLU A 619 14.95 -2.04 -35.66
C GLU A 619 15.64 -0.99 -34.78
N VAL A 620 16.96 -0.81 -34.94
CA VAL A 620 17.73 0.22 -34.21
C VAL A 620 17.26 1.62 -34.60
N ASN A 621 17.18 1.92 -35.90
CA ASN A 621 16.73 3.21 -36.38
C ASN A 621 15.27 3.48 -36.01
N GLU A 622 14.40 2.47 -36.05
CA GLU A 622 13.02 2.61 -35.64
C GLU A 622 12.93 2.90 -34.14
N ALA A 623 13.65 2.17 -33.29
CA ALA A 623 13.69 2.43 -31.85
C ALA A 623 14.27 3.82 -31.52
N LEU A 624 15.35 4.23 -32.18
CA LEU A 624 15.95 5.57 -32.02
C LEU A 624 15.01 6.68 -32.55
N ALA A 625 14.39 6.52 -33.72
CA ALA A 625 13.37 7.44 -34.26
C ALA A 625 12.23 7.63 -33.26
N LYS A 626 11.83 6.53 -32.63
CA LYS A 626 10.71 6.48 -31.71
C LYS A 626 11.06 7.01 -30.32
N LEU A 627 12.31 6.90 -29.86
CA LEU A 627 12.79 7.47 -28.61
C LEU A 627 13.07 8.98 -28.74
N PHE A 628 13.80 9.38 -29.79
CA PHE A 628 14.34 10.73 -29.95
C PHE A 628 13.49 11.63 -30.87
N GLY A 629 12.51 11.06 -31.57
CA GLY A 629 11.82 11.75 -32.66
C GLY A 629 12.55 11.58 -33.99
N GLY A 630 11.81 11.54 -35.10
CA GLY A 630 12.37 11.31 -36.43
C GLY A 630 13.36 12.41 -36.87
N ASP A 631 13.21 13.63 -36.36
CA ASP A 631 14.08 14.76 -36.68
C ASP A 631 15.48 14.61 -36.07
N ALA A 632 15.61 13.94 -34.93
CA ALA A 632 16.90 13.66 -34.30
C ALA A 632 17.76 12.71 -35.15
N LEU A 633 17.15 11.71 -35.82
CA LEU A 633 17.88 10.82 -36.74
C LEU A 633 18.44 11.54 -37.97
N LEU A 634 17.77 12.60 -38.40
CA LEU A 634 18.20 13.43 -39.52
C LEU A 634 19.30 14.39 -39.07
N GLU A 635 19.14 15.01 -37.90
CA GLU A 635 20.10 15.97 -37.33
C GLU A 635 21.48 15.34 -37.06
N TYR A 636 21.50 14.11 -36.54
CA TYR A 636 22.76 13.40 -36.23
C TYR A 636 23.25 12.48 -37.37
N GLY A 637 22.54 12.43 -38.50
CA GLY A 637 22.94 11.62 -39.66
C GLY A 637 22.86 10.11 -39.45
N TRP A 638 22.27 9.63 -38.36
CA TRP A 638 22.18 8.20 -38.01
C TRP A 638 21.45 7.37 -39.06
N HIS A 639 20.48 7.95 -39.77
CA HIS A 639 19.80 7.29 -40.89
C HIS A 639 20.76 6.87 -42.03
N ALA A 640 21.88 7.59 -42.20
CA ALA A 640 22.87 7.33 -43.24
C ALA A 640 24.01 6.42 -42.77
N MET A 641 24.21 6.29 -41.46
CA MET A 641 25.28 5.51 -40.85
C MET A 641 24.96 4.01 -40.89
N ASP A 642 25.98 3.17 -41.07
CA ASP A 642 25.78 1.74 -40.86
C ASP A 642 25.67 1.40 -39.36
N HIS A 643 25.32 0.15 -39.07
CA HIS A 643 25.04 -0.29 -37.70
C HIS A 643 26.27 -0.21 -36.79
N ASP A 644 27.46 -0.45 -37.34
CA ASP A 644 28.71 -0.35 -36.60
C ASP A 644 29.07 1.12 -36.34
N GLU A 645 28.83 2.01 -37.30
CA GLU A 645 29.01 3.47 -37.16
C GLU A 645 28.07 4.09 -36.13
N ILE A 646 26.79 3.68 -36.09
CA ILE A 646 25.83 4.12 -35.07
C ILE A 646 26.30 3.64 -33.69
N ASN A 647 26.73 2.38 -33.57
CA ASN A 647 27.24 1.85 -32.32
C ASN A 647 28.52 2.57 -31.87
N ASP A 648 29.45 2.86 -32.79
CA ASP A 648 30.69 3.56 -32.49
C ASP A 648 30.43 5.02 -32.08
N GLN A 649 29.47 5.70 -32.72
CA GLN A 649 29.03 7.03 -32.27
C GLN A 649 28.36 6.99 -30.90
N LEU A 650 27.48 6.01 -30.64
CA LEU A 650 26.86 5.84 -29.32
C LEU A 650 27.92 5.57 -28.24
N VAL A 651 28.93 4.74 -28.54
CA VAL A 651 30.08 4.49 -27.66
C VAL A 651 30.93 5.75 -27.47
N GLN A 652 31.12 6.55 -28.52
CA GLN A 652 31.87 7.81 -28.46
C GLN A 652 31.14 8.87 -27.62
N ILE A 653 29.81 8.97 -27.76
CA ILE A 653 28.93 9.82 -26.95
C ILE A 653 28.98 9.38 -25.47
N LEU A 654 29.02 8.08 -25.20
CA LEU A 654 29.19 7.54 -23.86
C LEU A 654 30.59 7.80 -23.25
N GLY A 655 31.61 7.95 -24.09
CA GLY A 655 33.00 8.22 -23.70
C GLY A 655 33.33 9.69 -23.44
N THR A 656 32.48 10.64 -23.86
CA THR A 656 32.66 12.09 -23.66
C THR A 656 32.32 12.56 -22.23
N ARG A 657 32.95 13.66 -21.77
CA ARG A 657 32.76 14.21 -20.41
C ARG A 657 31.31 14.64 -20.19
N SER A 658 30.83 14.48 -18.95
CA SER A 658 29.45 14.78 -18.49
C SER A 658 28.83 16.08 -19.05
N GLY A 659 29.62 17.15 -19.21
CA GLY A 659 29.13 18.44 -19.70
C GLY A 659 28.82 18.50 -21.20
N ASP A 660 29.43 17.64 -22.02
CA ASP A 660 29.16 17.59 -23.47
C ASP A 660 27.85 16.84 -23.76
N ILE A 661 27.49 15.89 -22.89
CA ILE A 661 26.22 15.16 -22.96
C ILE A 661 25.04 16.06 -22.56
N GLU A 662 25.21 16.96 -21.58
CA GLU A 662 24.18 17.95 -21.22
C GLU A 662 23.91 18.93 -22.37
N ASN A 663 24.95 19.36 -23.09
CA ASN A 663 24.82 20.17 -24.30
C ASN A 663 24.16 19.42 -25.47
N LEU A 664 24.44 18.12 -25.62
CA LEU A 664 23.84 17.25 -26.63
C LEU A 664 22.33 17.05 -26.35
N VAL A 665 21.97 16.74 -25.10
CA VAL A 665 20.57 16.48 -24.75
C VAL A 665 19.74 17.77 -24.69
N SER A 666 20.31 18.90 -24.28
CA SER A 666 19.63 20.21 -24.42
C SER A 666 19.40 20.61 -25.90
N GLY A 667 20.28 20.17 -26.81
CA GLY A 667 20.04 20.24 -28.26
C GLY A 667 18.85 19.38 -28.71
N LEU A 668 18.76 18.14 -28.20
CA LEU A 668 17.67 17.19 -28.48
C LEU A 668 16.30 17.62 -27.91
N THR A 669 16.25 18.44 -26.85
CA THR A 669 15.00 18.75 -26.11
C THR A 669 14.43 20.15 -26.34
N GLY A 670 15.02 20.97 -27.22
CA GLY A 670 14.23 21.98 -27.96
C GLY A 670 14.62 23.45 -27.94
N GLU A 671 15.83 23.86 -27.53
CA GLU A 671 16.23 25.29 -27.68
C GLU A 671 16.93 25.63 -29.03
N GLY A 672 17.38 24.63 -29.81
CA GLY A 672 18.09 24.86 -31.09
C GLY A 672 17.21 25.25 -32.28
N VAL A 673 15.88 25.03 -32.22
CA VAL A 673 14.99 25.12 -33.39
C VAL A 673 14.62 26.57 -33.78
N LYS A 674 14.88 27.57 -32.91
CA LYS A 674 14.56 28.97 -33.22
C LYS A 674 15.63 29.74 -34.00
N ALA A 675 16.83 29.21 -34.17
CA ALA A 675 17.95 29.98 -34.75
C ALA A 675 18.20 29.75 -36.25
N THR A 676 17.56 28.76 -36.89
CA THR A 676 17.92 28.32 -38.26
C THR A 676 16.83 28.60 -39.31
N LEU A 677 15.86 29.47 -39.02
CA LEU A 677 14.86 29.96 -39.98
C LEU A 677 14.96 31.49 -40.15
N ALA A 678 16.11 31.96 -40.65
CA ALA A 678 16.23 33.29 -41.24
C ALA A 678 17.28 33.26 -42.36
N GLY A 679 16.83 32.91 -43.56
CA GLY A 679 17.57 33.13 -44.80
C GLY A 679 17.50 34.60 -45.26
N PRO A 680 18.38 35.03 -46.18
CA PRO A 680 18.98 36.36 -46.17
C PRO A 680 18.27 37.37 -47.07
N GLY A 681 18.20 38.63 -46.64
CA GLY A 681 17.81 39.73 -47.51
C GLY A 681 17.89 41.12 -46.85
N LEU A 682 18.69 41.98 -47.48
CA LEU A 682 18.71 43.45 -47.42
C LEU A 682 19.57 44.17 -46.36
N VAL A 683 20.71 44.60 -46.90
CA VAL A 683 21.57 45.75 -46.56
C VAL A 683 20.80 47.04 -46.22
N LYS A 684 21.19 47.69 -45.09
CA LYS A 684 21.44 49.14 -44.90
C LYS A 684 21.85 49.38 -43.43
N GLN A 685 23.13 49.59 -43.10
CA GLN A 685 23.89 50.86 -43.06
C GLN A 685 23.50 51.82 -41.91
N TYR A 686 24.54 52.27 -41.19
CA TYR A 686 24.61 53.26 -40.08
C TYR A 686 24.12 52.77 -38.69
N GLY A 687 24.83 52.94 -37.58
CA GLY A 687 26.14 53.52 -37.28
C GLY A 687 26.36 53.36 -35.76
N SER A 688 27.61 53.17 -35.33
CA SER A 688 28.00 53.34 -33.92
C SER A 688 27.85 54.82 -33.53
N PRO A 689 27.79 55.19 -32.22
CA PRO A 689 29.02 55.15 -31.43
C PRO A 689 28.85 54.86 -29.92
N SER A 690 29.95 54.38 -29.33
CA SER A 690 30.56 54.73 -28.03
C SER A 690 29.65 55.06 -26.83
N GLY A 691 29.89 54.59 -25.61
CA GLY A 691 31.10 54.02 -25.02
C GLY A 691 31.14 54.38 -23.53
N VAL A 692 32.13 53.82 -22.82
CA VAL A 692 32.71 54.31 -21.55
C VAL A 692 31.78 54.29 -20.33
N GLY A 693 32.12 53.72 -19.18
CA GLY A 693 33.37 53.16 -18.67
C GLY A 693 33.28 53.03 -17.13
N GLY A 694 34.31 52.39 -16.54
CA GLY A 694 34.76 52.39 -15.11
C GLY A 694 33.69 52.22 -14.01
N GLY A 695 33.82 51.32 -13.05
CA GLY A 695 35.01 51.03 -12.25
C GLY A 695 34.70 51.36 -10.78
N GLY A 696 35.27 50.60 -9.84
CA GLY A 696 35.34 51.00 -8.42
C GLY A 696 34.68 50.05 -7.42
N ARG A 697 35.52 49.24 -6.77
CA ARG A 697 35.31 48.69 -5.42
C ARG A 697 35.16 49.84 -4.42
N GLU A 698 34.30 49.68 -3.41
CA GLU A 698 34.72 49.94 -2.02
C GLU A 698 33.77 49.32 -0.99
N SER A 699 34.39 48.69 0.00
CA SER A 699 33.84 48.15 1.24
C SER A 699 33.47 49.26 2.22
N LYS A 700 32.41 49.08 3.03
CA LYS A 700 32.32 49.69 4.37
C LYS A 700 31.44 48.88 5.33
N ASN A 701 32.06 48.52 6.46
CA ASN A 701 31.43 48.05 7.69
C ASN A 701 30.56 49.16 8.32
N ILE A 702 29.42 48.80 8.90
CA ILE A 702 28.78 49.55 10.00
C ILE A 702 28.21 48.55 11.02
N SER A 703 28.54 48.80 12.29
CA SER A 703 27.98 48.14 13.47
C SER A 703 26.95 49.05 14.17
N THR A 704 26.24 48.44 15.14
CA THR A 704 25.49 49.02 16.28
C THR A 704 23.94 49.11 16.24
N SER A 705 23.35 48.13 16.94
CA SER A 705 22.42 48.24 18.09
C SER A 705 20.91 48.57 17.89
N PRO A 706 20.05 48.20 18.88
CA PRO A 706 18.72 47.64 18.66
C PRO A 706 17.56 48.63 18.91
N SER A 707 16.44 48.43 18.23
CA SER A 707 15.20 49.16 18.47
C SER A 707 14.10 48.30 19.10
N LYS A 708 13.61 48.82 20.23
CA LYS A 708 12.44 48.43 21.01
C LYS A 708 11.17 48.33 20.14
N ILE A 709 10.33 47.32 20.41
CA ILE A 709 8.94 47.26 19.95
C ILE A 709 8.02 47.48 21.16
N LYS A 710 7.09 48.43 21.03
CA LYS A 710 5.96 48.69 21.95
C LYS A 710 4.76 47.82 21.58
N PRO A 711 3.87 47.49 22.53
CA PRO A 711 2.69 46.65 22.30
C PRO A 711 1.55 47.48 21.68
N PHE A 712 0.74 46.82 20.83
CA PHE A 712 -0.52 47.36 20.32
C PHE A 712 -1.68 46.82 21.16
N SER A 713 -2.59 47.74 21.49
CA SER A 713 -3.89 47.58 22.14
C SER A 713 -4.89 46.83 21.29
#